data_AF-R9P3J3-F1
#
_entry.id   AF-R9P3J3-F1
#
_cell.length_a   1.000
_cell.length_b   1.000
_cell.length_c   1.000
_cell.angle_alpha   90.00
_cell.angle_beta   90.00
_cell.angle_gamma   90.00
#
_symmetry.space_group_name_H-M   'P 1'
#
loop_
_entity.id
_entity.type
_entity.pdbx_description
1 polymer ?
#
loop_
_entity_poly.entity_id
_entity_poly.type
_entity_poly.pdbx_seq_one_letter_code
_entity_poly.pdbx_strand_id
1 'polypeptide(L)'
;MPNYKVADISLAAFGRKEIEIAEGEMPGLMALRTKYGSEQPLKGARIAGSLHMTIQTAVLIETLTALGAQVTWASCNIFSTQDHAAAAIAATGVPVFAWKGETEEEYDWCLEQTITAHPEGPNMILDDGGDLTWLVHDKHPELLEKIKGVSEETTTGVHILYSAMKKGTLKLPAINVNDSVTKSKFDNYYGCRESLVDGIKRATDVMLGGKVAIVAGFGDVGKGCAESLRGYGCRVIVTEIDPINALQASMAGYQVDIMDDVASQADIFVTTTGCRDIITGKHFEAMKDDAIVCNIGHFDIEIDVAWLKANAQSVSNIKPQVDRYTLKNGKRIILLAEGRLVNLGCATGHPSFIMSASFCNQTLAQIALWNDNNGQYKRGEVYMLPKELDEEVALAHLGRLNVRLTKLTKVQADYLDLPVDGPYKRDTYSAKRPAASTLRLSRLHTSISSVAVAKVSPSPFTSNISSSRGSLLQASGKGVALRFSGPQQQAFGLQHLNTSRSTSTSASSASNNDDDMGAIATGRVDTTQRVQALRQLMSKHGVTAYVIPSGDEHASEYPAESDLRRGYITGFTGSAGSAVVTTNKALLFTDGRYFLQAGQQLEPSVWTLMKQGEPSVPTWQEYLSKNLPANSKIGMDASLISADDAKDITAELSKIGSSLVPIRENLVDQVWTERPSRPGQPIFVLKDEIAGRSSSDKIRELRDEIKKKSAHGFVANMLDEVAWLFNLRGTDVPYNPVFFSFALVLLEKVLLYVNDHQLDNDVKNALGSEVTLRPYAEFYNDLHKVGAELGDGHKILIGKSASLAVQEALGGASKVEIVRSIVVDQKSIKNDVELEGFRQSHIRDGAALCQYFAWLEEQLHAGKKVTESEGADKLSQFRQSLPHFRGESFTTISSTGPNGAIIHYSPDPSSCPAIDVNEIYLCDSGAQFTDGTTDVTRTWHFGKPAPEHIRAFTRVLQGHIAIDRAIFPKGTTGYLLDVLARRALWEDGLDYRHGTGHGVGHFLNVHEGPQGIGTRAVFNETSLKENMVISNEPGYYEDGKWGIRIENLVIVRPAKTPNNFGSKGYLTFEHLTMCPIQVSLVDADLLTREDKQWLNEYHEEVLAKVGPLLKEDKRAQEWLKRQCAAKV
;
A
#
# COMPACT_ATOMS: atom_id res chain seq x y z
N MET A 1 47.50 -40.04 19.26
CA MET A 1 46.06 -40.20 18.94
C MET A 1 45.81 -39.56 17.58
N PRO A 2 44.65 -39.75 16.91
CA PRO A 2 44.25 -38.83 15.84
C PRO A 2 44.25 -37.38 16.34
N ASN A 3 44.46 -36.42 15.44
CA ASN A 3 44.49 -34.99 15.78
C ASN A 3 43.08 -34.38 15.82
N TYR A 4 42.10 -35.11 16.34
CA TYR A 4 40.68 -34.72 16.43
C TYR A 4 39.95 -35.58 17.49
N LYS A 5 38.80 -35.11 18.00
CA LYS A 5 37.81 -35.92 18.74
C LYS A 5 36.40 -35.50 18.28
N VAL A 6 35.65 -36.46 17.73
CA VAL A 6 34.27 -36.33 17.22
C VAL A 6 33.47 -37.58 17.60
N ALA A 7 32.14 -37.51 17.62
CA ALA A 7 31.28 -38.62 18.06
C ALA A 7 31.47 -39.91 17.22
N ASP A 8 31.34 -39.80 15.90
CA ASP A 8 31.54 -40.90 14.97
C ASP A 8 32.09 -40.38 13.63
N ILE A 9 33.31 -40.79 13.30
CA ILE A 9 33.97 -40.42 12.04
C ILE A 9 33.31 -41.07 10.80
N SER A 10 32.50 -42.13 10.98
CA SER A 10 31.79 -42.78 9.87
C SER A 10 30.76 -41.86 9.20
N LEU A 11 30.26 -40.85 9.93
CA LEU A 11 29.32 -39.85 9.46
C LEU A 11 29.90 -38.87 8.42
N ALA A 12 31.23 -38.86 8.20
CA ALA A 12 31.90 -37.95 7.28
C ALA A 12 31.33 -38.00 5.84
N ALA A 13 30.97 -39.19 5.36
CA ALA A 13 30.39 -39.39 4.02
C ALA A 13 28.91 -38.97 3.90
N PHE A 14 28.23 -38.73 5.03
CA PHE A 14 26.93 -38.06 5.07
C PHE A 14 27.12 -36.54 5.13
N GLY A 15 27.93 -36.06 6.08
CA GLY A 15 28.21 -34.62 6.23
C GLY A 15 28.73 -33.97 4.95
N ARG A 16 29.64 -34.61 4.22
CA ARG A 16 30.16 -34.08 2.93
C ARG A 16 29.06 -33.79 1.89
N LYS A 17 27.97 -34.58 1.87
CA LYS A 17 26.82 -34.35 0.97
C LYS A 17 25.97 -33.15 1.41
N GLU A 18 25.84 -32.92 2.72
CA GLU A 18 25.16 -31.73 3.23
C GLU A 18 26.02 -30.47 3.08
N ILE A 19 27.35 -30.57 3.16
CA ILE A 19 28.27 -29.49 2.78
C ILE A 19 28.13 -29.16 1.29
N GLU A 20 28.06 -30.16 0.39
CA GLU A 20 27.79 -29.94 -1.05
C GLU A 20 26.47 -29.18 -1.31
N ILE A 21 25.41 -29.52 -0.56
CA ILE A 21 24.13 -28.78 -0.62
C ILE A 21 24.27 -27.36 -0.08
N ALA A 22 24.98 -27.19 1.05
CA ALA A 22 25.19 -25.89 1.66
C ALA A 22 26.02 -24.96 0.76
N GLU A 23 27.07 -25.45 0.10
CA GLU A 23 27.88 -24.66 -0.84
C GLU A 23 27.04 -24.05 -1.97
N GLY A 24 26.05 -24.79 -2.50
CA GLY A 24 25.10 -24.29 -3.50
C GLY A 24 24.18 -23.15 -3.01
N GLU A 25 24.00 -23.04 -1.69
CA GLU A 25 23.23 -22.00 -1.00
C GLU A 25 24.11 -21.07 -0.14
N MET A 26 25.45 -21.10 -0.29
CA MET A 26 26.39 -20.17 0.36
C MET A 26 27.18 -19.35 -0.66
N PRO A 27 26.50 -18.55 -1.51
CA PRO A 27 27.11 -17.90 -2.67
C PRO A 27 28.21 -16.91 -2.29
N GLY A 28 28.13 -16.30 -1.10
CA GLY A 28 29.16 -15.41 -0.59
C GLY A 28 30.50 -16.12 -0.38
N LEU A 29 30.51 -17.22 0.38
CA LEU A 29 31.74 -17.98 0.62
C LEU A 29 32.29 -18.56 -0.69
N MET A 30 31.43 -19.01 -1.60
CA MET A 30 31.87 -19.50 -2.92
C MET A 30 32.49 -18.38 -3.77
N ALA A 31 31.95 -17.16 -3.73
CA ALA A 31 32.54 -15.99 -4.36
C ALA A 31 33.91 -15.63 -3.75
N LEU A 32 34.04 -15.67 -2.42
CA LEU A 32 35.33 -15.43 -1.74
C LEU A 32 36.38 -16.49 -2.12
N ARG A 33 36.03 -17.79 -2.11
CA ARG A 33 36.90 -18.87 -2.61
C ARG A 33 37.33 -18.62 -4.06
N THR A 34 36.40 -18.19 -4.93
CA THR A 34 36.67 -17.92 -6.35
C THR A 34 37.57 -16.70 -6.55
N LYS A 35 37.36 -15.63 -5.77
CA LYS A 35 38.11 -14.36 -5.88
C LYS A 35 39.52 -14.47 -5.30
N TYR A 36 39.66 -15.07 -4.12
CA TYR A 36 40.89 -15.03 -3.32
C TYR A 36 41.66 -16.36 -3.30
N GLY A 37 41.09 -17.48 -3.76
CA GLY A 37 41.70 -18.81 -3.68
C GLY A 37 43.01 -18.96 -4.47
N SER A 38 43.22 -18.16 -5.52
CA SER A 38 44.49 -18.09 -6.26
C SER A 38 45.56 -17.28 -5.53
N GLU A 39 45.16 -16.27 -4.75
CA GLU A 39 46.05 -15.36 -4.03
C GLU A 39 46.53 -15.94 -2.68
N GLN A 40 45.73 -16.83 -2.08
CA GLN A 40 46.00 -17.44 -0.77
C GLN A 40 46.26 -16.38 0.35
N PRO A 41 45.36 -15.40 0.56
CA PRO A 41 45.61 -14.26 1.44
C PRO A 41 45.71 -14.60 2.93
N LEU A 42 45.39 -15.83 3.35
CA LEU A 42 45.58 -16.32 4.72
C LEU A 42 46.80 -17.25 4.86
N LYS A 43 47.68 -17.32 3.85
CA LYS A 43 48.86 -18.19 3.86
C LYS A 43 49.75 -17.93 5.08
N GLY A 44 49.87 -18.94 5.94
CA GLY A 44 50.64 -18.88 7.19
C GLY A 44 49.83 -18.45 8.42
N ALA A 45 48.55 -18.07 8.26
CA ALA A 45 47.64 -17.94 9.37
C ALA A 45 47.37 -19.31 10.00
N ARG A 46 47.31 -19.33 11.33
CA ARG A 46 46.95 -20.48 12.17
C ARG A 46 45.78 -20.03 13.03
N ILE A 47 44.58 -20.27 12.51
CA ILE A 47 43.32 -19.85 13.10
C ILE A 47 42.89 -20.94 14.09
N ALA A 48 42.68 -20.54 15.34
CA ALA A 48 41.88 -21.31 16.30
C ALA A 48 40.44 -20.77 16.26
N GLY A 49 39.47 -21.64 15.97
CA GLY A 49 38.06 -21.29 15.86
C GLY A 49 37.20 -21.89 16.97
N SER A 50 36.29 -21.10 17.53
CA SER A 50 35.30 -21.54 18.52
C SER A 50 33.93 -21.01 18.13
N LEU A 51 33.20 -21.79 17.33
CA LEU A 51 31.91 -21.43 16.71
C LEU A 51 31.01 -22.67 16.68
N HIS A 52 29.69 -22.50 16.68
CA HIS A 52 28.72 -23.60 16.54
C HIS A 52 29.10 -24.55 15.39
N MET A 53 29.41 -25.81 15.70
CA MET A 53 29.98 -26.75 14.72
C MET A 53 28.89 -27.37 13.82
N THR A 54 28.44 -26.59 12.83
CA THR A 54 27.39 -26.93 11.87
C THR A 54 27.93 -27.23 10.47
N ILE A 55 27.06 -27.72 9.57
CA ILE A 55 27.35 -27.85 8.13
C ILE A 55 27.76 -26.52 7.49
N GLN A 56 27.17 -25.40 7.89
CA GLN A 56 27.55 -24.07 7.41
C GLN A 56 28.97 -23.71 7.89
N THR A 57 29.30 -24.05 9.13
CA THR A 57 30.63 -23.82 9.72
C THR A 57 31.69 -24.68 9.05
N ALA A 58 31.35 -25.89 8.60
CA ALA A 58 32.21 -26.70 7.75
C ALA A 58 32.56 -25.99 6.41
N VAL A 59 31.60 -25.31 5.76
CA VAL A 59 31.87 -24.49 4.56
C VAL A 59 32.80 -23.31 4.87
N LEU A 60 32.69 -22.69 6.04
CA LEU A 60 33.62 -21.64 6.51
C LEU A 60 35.03 -22.19 6.72
N ILE A 61 35.19 -23.31 7.44
CA ILE A 61 36.48 -23.96 7.69
C ILE A 61 37.19 -24.31 6.38
N GLU A 62 36.47 -24.94 5.44
CA GLU A 62 37.00 -25.24 4.10
C GLU A 62 37.29 -23.97 3.29
N THR A 63 36.58 -22.86 3.52
CA THR A 63 36.89 -21.56 2.89
C THR A 63 38.18 -20.95 3.43
N LEU A 64 38.35 -20.88 4.75
CA LEU A 64 39.59 -20.39 5.38
C LEU A 64 40.80 -21.22 4.93
N THR A 65 40.63 -22.55 4.87
CA THR A 65 41.64 -23.49 4.37
C THR A 65 41.94 -23.26 2.88
N ALA A 66 40.91 -23.08 2.04
CA ALA A 66 41.06 -22.77 0.62
C ALA A 66 41.68 -21.39 0.34
N LEU A 67 41.70 -20.48 1.34
CA LEU A 67 42.43 -19.21 1.30
C LEU A 67 43.82 -19.26 1.95
N GLY A 68 44.28 -20.44 2.38
CA GLY A 68 45.66 -20.69 2.81
C GLY A 68 45.89 -20.76 4.32
N ALA A 69 44.84 -20.66 5.14
CA ALA A 69 44.95 -20.82 6.58
C ALA A 69 45.17 -22.29 6.97
N GLN A 70 45.89 -22.51 8.06
CA GLN A 70 45.74 -23.71 8.88
C GLN A 70 44.66 -23.42 9.93
N VAL A 71 43.72 -24.35 10.11
CA VAL A 71 42.54 -24.17 10.97
C VAL A 71 42.51 -25.28 12.03
N THR A 72 42.10 -24.94 13.25
CA THR A 72 41.67 -25.88 14.32
C THR A 72 40.31 -25.41 14.83
N TRP A 73 39.43 -26.33 15.26
CA TRP A 73 38.06 -25.95 15.63
C TRP A 73 37.50 -26.69 16.85
N ALA A 74 36.78 -25.95 17.69
CA ALA A 74 35.84 -26.46 18.70
C ALA A 74 34.44 -25.85 18.50
N SER A 75 33.44 -26.48 19.09
CA SER A 75 32.10 -25.90 19.22
C SER A 75 32.10 -24.83 20.31
N CYS A 76 31.39 -23.71 20.14
CA CYS A 76 31.13 -22.74 21.22
C CYS A 76 29.88 -23.09 22.06
N ASN A 77 29.22 -24.22 21.80
CA ASN A 77 28.10 -24.68 22.63
C ASN A 77 27.84 -26.19 22.53
N ILE A 78 27.79 -26.85 23.69
CA ILE A 78 27.59 -28.30 23.89
C ILE A 78 26.37 -28.91 23.18
N PHE A 79 25.34 -28.11 22.86
CA PHE A 79 24.14 -28.56 22.17
C PHE A 79 24.14 -28.29 20.66
N SER A 80 25.04 -27.42 20.18
CA SER A 80 25.01 -26.88 18.81
C SER A 80 25.72 -27.72 17.75
N THR A 81 26.57 -28.66 18.17
CA THR A 81 27.33 -29.52 17.26
C THR A 81 26.41 -30.39 16.39
N GLN A 82 26.78 -30.50 15.12
CA GLN A 82 26.23 -31.43 14.14
C GLN A 82 27.32 -32.47 13.84
N ASP A 83 27.23 -33.66 14.44
CA ASP A 83 28.34 -34.64 14.49
C ASP A 83 28.84 -35.07 13.10
N HIS A 84 27.95 -35.09 12.10
CA HIS A 84 28.25 -35.36 10.71
C HIS A 84 29.08 -34.25 10.04
N ALA A 85 28.87 -32.98 10.41
CA ALA A 85 29.70 -31.85 9.97
C ALA A 85 31.09 -31.91 10.61
N ALA A 86 31.16 -32.17 11.92
CA ALA A 86 32.41 -32.34 12.65
C ALA A 86 33.24 -33.51 12.08
N ALA A 87 32.60 -34.66 11.82
CA ALA A 87 33.22 -35.81 11.19
C ALA A 87 33.71 -35.53 9.75
N ALA A 88 32.92 -34.81 8.94
CA ALA A 88 33.30 -34.46 7.57
C ALA A 88 34.57 -33.60 7.54
N ILE A 89 34.67 -32.58 8.41
CA ILE A 89 35.87 -31.75 8.51
C ILE A 89 37.05 -32.52 9.11
N ALA A 90 36.85 -33.32 10.17
CA ALA A 90 37.90 -34.18 10.72
C ALA A 90 38.50 -35.15 9.68
N ALA A 91 37.66 -35.65 8.75
CA ALA A 91 38.10 -36.50 7.64
C ALA A 91 38.94 -35.77 6.57
N THR A 92 38.90 -34.43 6.49
CA THR A 92 39.82 -33.65 5.64
C THR A 92 41.24 -33.56 6.21
N GLY A 93 41.41 -33.89 7.49
CA GLY A 93 42.66 -33.72 8.24
C GLY A 93 42.75 -32.42 9.06
N VAL A 94 41.75 -31.54 8.97
CA VAL A 94 41.59 -30.39 9.87
C VAL A 94 41.25 -30.88 11.29
N PRO A 95 41.97 -30.43 12.34
CA PRO A 95 41.64 -30.77 13.72
C PRO A 95 40.30 -30.20 14.17
N VAL A 96 39.41 -31.09 14.62
CA VAL A 96 38.11 -30.74 15.21
C VAL A 96 37.96 -31.45 16.55
N PHE A 97 37.55 -30.71 17.57
CA PHE A 97 37.24 -31.20 18.91
C PHE A 97 35.81 -30.76 19.21
N ALA A 98 34.84 -31.57 18.74
CA ALA A 98 33.42 -31.25 18.82
C ALA A 98 32.55 -32.50 18.68
N TRP A 99 31.59 -32.69 19.59
CA TRP A 99 30.43 -33.58 19.41
C TRP A 99 29.17 -33.00 20.07
N LYS A 100 28.00 -33.57 19.79
CA LYS A 100 26.73 -33.12 20.39
C LYS A 100 26.52 -33.77 21.76
N GLY A 101 26.20 -32.96 22.77
CA GLY A 101 25.98 -33.43 24.14
C GLY A 101 27.26 -33.56 24.96
N GLU A 102 28.26 -32.71 24.70
CA GLU A 102 29.44 -32.53 25.54
C GLU A 102 29.05 -32.18 27.00
N THR A 103 29.84 -32.66 27.95
CA THR A 103 29.84 -32.13 29.33
C THR A 103 30.64 -30.83 29.42
N GLU A 104 30.44 -30.02 30.45
CA GLU A 104 31.17 -28.75 30.65
C GLU A 104 32.70 -28.99 30.79
N GLU A 105 33.12 -30.08 31.43
CA GLU A 105 34.54 -30.49 31.50
C GLU A 105 35.12 -30.89 30.13
N GLU A 106 34.29 -31.45 29.24
CA GLU A 106 34.70 -31.83 27.90
C GLU A 106 34.71 -30.65 26.92
N TYR A 107 33.81 -29.68 27.11
CA TYR A 107 33.79 -28.40 26.39
C TYR A 107 35.08 -27.61 26.64
N ASP A 108 35.43 -27.41 27.92
CA ASP A 108 36.71 -26.80 28.32
C ASP A 108 37.90 -27.53 27.66
N TRP A 109 37.90 -28.87 27.70
CA TRP A 109 38.94 -29.68 27.06
C TRP A 109 39.01 -29.48 25.54
N CYS A 110 37.87 -29.36 24.84
CA CYS A 110 37.82 -29.10 23.39
C CYS A 110 38.44 -27.75 23.02
N LEU A 111 38.21 -26.70 23.82
CA LEU A 111 38.85 -25.39 23.63
C LEU A 111 40.38 -25.48 23.83
N GLU A 112 40.83 -26.17 24.88
CA GLU A 112 42.27 -26.40 25.15
C GLU A 112 42.96 -27.21 24.03
N GLN A 113 42.27 -28.22 23.46
CA GLN A 113 42.78 -28.96 22.29
C GLN A 113 42.85 -28.07 21.04
N THR A 114 41.90 -27.17 20.86
CA THR A 114 41.85 -26.26 19.70
C THR A 114 43.02 -25.28 19.68
N ILE A 115 43.49 -24.84 20.86
CA ILE A 115 44.73 -24.07 21.00
C ILE A 115 45.96 -24.95 20.71
N THR A 116 46.03 -26.13 21.33
CA THR A 116 47.25 -26.96 21.33
C THR A 116 47.47 -27.83 20.09
N ALA A 117 46.44 -28.04 19.26
CA ALA A 117 46.54 -28.76 17.99
C ALA A 117 47.36 -28.02 16.91
N HIS A 118 47.63 -26.73 17.09
CA HIS A 118 48.68 -26.00 16.36
C HIS A 118 50.02 -26.13 17.12
N PRO A 119 51.06 -26.83 16.59
CA PRO A 119 52.29 -27.09 17.35
C PRO A 119 53.12 -25.87 17.78
N GLU A 120 52.90 -24.71 17.15
CA GLU A 120 53.52 -23.43 17.52
C GLU A 120 52.57 -22.50 18.32
N GLY A 121 51.34 -22.95 18.57
CA GLY A 121 50.18 -22.16 18.98
C GLY A 121 49.52 -21.41 17.81
N PRO A 122 48.22 -21.05 17.91
CA PRO A 122 47.56 -20.17 16.94
C PRO A 122 48.23 -18.81 16.84
N ASN A 123 48.02 -18.14 15.70
CA ASN A 123 48.41 -16.74 15.48
C ASN A 123 47.22 -15.86 15.06
N MET A 124 46.01 -16.43 15.04
CA MET A 124 44.71 -15.79 14.79
C MET A 124 43.63 -16.50 15.62
N ILE A 125 42.61 -15.78 16.08
CA ILE A 125 41.42 -16.34 16.73
C ILE A 125 40.16 -15.93 15.93
N LEU A 126 39.18 -16.83 15.85
CA LEU A 126 37.84 -16.59 15.29
C LEU A 126 36.81 -17.14 16.30
N ASP A 127 36.00 -16.26 16.88
CA ASP A 127 35.26 -16.56 18.12
C ASP A 127 33.77 -16.22 18.05
N ASP A 128 32.98 -16.94 18.87
CA ASP A 128 31.56 -16.76 19.10
C ASP A 128 31.29 -16.93 20.60
N GLY A 129 31.08 -15.79 21.27
CA GLY A 129 30.84 -15.68 22.72
C GLY A 129 32.07 -15.17 23.47
N GLY A 130 33.27 -15.53 22.99
CA GLY A 130 34.55 -15.04 23.49
C GLY A 130 35.33 -16.02 24.37
N ASP A 131 34.81 -17.23 24.60
CA ASP A 131 35.39 -18.21 25.53
C ASP A 131 36.82 -18.59 25.13
N LEU A 132 37.08 -18.82 23.85
CA LEU A 132 38.42 -19.13 23.33
C LEU A 132 39.37 -17.93 23.50
N THR A 133 38.88 -16.71 23.29
CA THR A 133 39.63 -15.47 23.51
C THR A 133 40.03 -15.30 24.97
N TRP A 134 39.11 -15.55 25.92
CA TRP A 134 39.40 -15.40 27.35
C TRP A 134 40.22 -16.56 27.91
N LEU A 135 40.02 -17.79 27.42
CA LEU A 135 40.91 -18.92 27.68
C LEU A 135 42.37 -18.58 27.32
N VAL A 136 42.59 -17.97 26.16
CA VAL A 136 43.93 -17.51 25.75
C VAL A 136 44.43 -16.33 26.60
N HIS A 137 43.59 -15.38 26.98
CA HIS A 137 44.03 -14.25 27.83
C HIS A 137 44.41 -14.69 29.25
N ASP A 138 43.69 -15.67 29.83
CA ASP A 138 43.79 -16.02 31.24
C ASP A 138 44.68 -17.25 31.51
N LYS A 139 44.68 -18.26 30.61
CA LYS A 139 45.53 -19.48 30.75
C LYS A 139 46.75 -19.50 29.83
N HIS A 140 46.70 -18.86 28.66
CA HIS A 140 47.79 -18.85 27.66
C HIS A 140 48.33 -17.46 27.28
N PRO A 141 48.64 -16.57 28.24
CA PRO A 141 49.08 -15.21 27.95
C PRO A 141 50.39 -15.14 27.12
N GLU A 142 51.21 -16.20 27.11
CA GLU A 142 52.41 -16.33 26.28
C GLU A 142 52.11 -16.44 24.78
N LEU A 143 50.88 -16.76 24.38
CA LEU A 143 50.45 -16.78 22.98
C LEU A 143 49.98 -15.41 22.48
N LEU A 144 49.60 -14.50 23.37
CA LEU A 144 49.04 -13.19 23.02
C LEU A 144 49.99 -12.36 22.14
N GLU A 145 51.31 -12.46 22.34
CA GLU A 145 52.31 -11.76 21.52
C GLU A 145 52.36 -12.27 20.07
N LYS A 146 52.12 -13.57 19.85
CA LYS A 146 52.11 -14.22 18.54
C LYS A 146 50.81 -13.97 17.76
N ILE A 147 49.70 -13.84 18.47
CA ILE A 147 48.38 -13.68 17.87
C ILE A 147 48.23 -12.25 17.32
N LYS A 148 47.95 -12.13 16.02
CA LYS A 148 47.75 -10.84 15.35
C LYS A 148 46.42 -10.19 15.72
N GLY A 149 45.35 -10.95 15.92
CA GLY A 149 44.04 -10.43 16.30
C GLY A 149 42.94 -11.48 16.42
N VAL A 150 41.73 -11.02 16.74
CA VAL A 150 40.50 -11.82 16.83
C VAL A 150 39.35 -11.19 16.02
N SER A 151 38.47 -12.00 15.44
CA SER A 151 37.15 -11.57 14.98
C SER A 151 36.04 -12.29 15.74
N GLU A 152 35.00 -11.55 16.12
CA GLU A 152 33.96 -12.00 17.06
C GLU A 152 32.54 -11.70 16.53
N GLU A 153 31.68 -12.72 16.52
CA GLU A 153 30.35 -12.70 15.87
C GLU A 153 29.18 -12.29 16.78
N THR A 154 29.37 -12.35 18.10
CA THR A 154 28.25 -12.28 19.06
C THR A 154 28.14 -10.92 19.74
N THR A 155 26.92 -10.58 20.17
CA THR A 155 26.68 -9.36 20.95
C THR A 155 27.35 -9.45 22.33
N THR A 156 27.53 -10.66 22.86
CA THR A 156 28.16 -10.93 24.17
C THR A 156 29.67 -10.79 24.11
N GLY A 157 30.36 -11.53 23.24
CA GLY A 157 31.81 -11.43 23.08
C GLY A 157 32.24 -10.01 22.72
N VAL A 158 31.55 -9.34 21.79
CA VAL A 158 31.77 -7.91 21.47
C VAL A 158 31.59 -7.00 22.69
N HIS A 159 30.56 -7.24 23.53
CA HIS A 159 30.37 -6.46 24.75
C HIS A 159 31.51 -6.68 25.76
N ILE A 160 32.01 -7.92 25.92
CA ILE A 160 33.14 -8.24 26.79
C ILE A 160 34.43 -7.61 26.24
N LEU A 161 34.68 -7.69 24.93
CA LEU A 161 35.80 -7.03 24.24
C LEU A 161 35.78 -5.51 24.46
N TYR A 162 34.65 -4.83 24.26
CA TYR A 162 34.53 -3.39 24.55
C TYR A 162 34.68 -3.08 26.05
N SER A 163 34.24 -3.97 26.95
CA SER A 163 34.46 -3.85 28.39
C SER A 163 35.95 -3.96 28.75
N ALA A 164 36.66 -4.90 28.13
CA ALA A 164 38.10 -5.11 28.32
C ALA A 164 38.96 -4.00 27.70
N MET A 165 38.57 -3.47 26.53
CA MET A 165 39.16 -2.25 25.95
C MET A 165 39.04 -1.06 26.90
N LYS A 166 37.83 -0.80 27.44
CA LYS A 166 37.59 0.27 28.43
C LYS A 166 38.39 0.10 29.73
N LYS A 167 38.75 -1.14 30.09
CA LYS A 167 39.58 -1.49 31.26
C LYS A 167 41.09 -1.55 30.97
N GLY A 168 41.52 -1.50 29.69
CA GLY A 168 42.91 -1.75 29.28
C GLY A 168 43.38 -3.21 29.45
N THR A 169 42.45 -4.16 29.64
CA THR A 169 42.78 -5.58 29.85
C THR A 169 42.89 -6.37 28.55
N LEU A 170 42.20 -5.95 27.48
CA LEU A 170 42.31 -6.56 26.14
C LEU A 170 43.76 -6.40 25.59
N LYS A 171 44.35 -7.49 25.08
CA LYS A 171 45.76 -7.52 24.59
C LYS A 171 45.92 -7.76 23.08
N LEU A 172 44.84 -8.13 22.40
CA LEU A 172 44.76 -8.29 20.95
C LEU A 172 44.02 -7.08 20.32
N PRO A 173 44.21 -6.74 19.04
CA PRO A 173 43.17 -6.02 18.30
C PRO A 173 41.99 -6.96 18.03
N ALA A 174 40.79 -6.41 17.98
CA ALA A 174 39.58 -7.18 17.66
C ALA A 174 38.75 -6.52 16.54
N ILE A 175 38.12 -7.33 15.69
CA ILE A 175 37.06 -6.89 14.76
C ILE A 175 35.70 -7.38 15.26
N ASN A 176 34.82 -6.42 15.52
CA ASN A 176 33.39 -6.60 15.76
C ASN A 176 32.70 -7.00 14.45
N VAL A 177 32.36 -8.28 14.31
CA VAL A 177 31.56 -8.80 13.18
C VAL A 177 30.06 -8.73 13.50
N ASN A 178 29.67 -8.88 14.78
CA ASN A 178 28.27 -8.82 15.23
C ASN A 178 27.48 -7.60 14.74
N ASP A 179 28.11 -6.42 14.75
CA ASP A 179 27.45 -5.16 14.39
C ASP A 179 27.74 -4.72 12.93
N SER A 180 28.27 -5.60 12.07
CA SER A 180 28.28 -5.36 10.61
C SER A 180 26.84 -5.23 10.09
N VAL A 181 26.63 -4.48 9.00
CA VAL A 181 25.29 -4.26 8.46
C VAL A 181 24.72 -5.55 7.89
N THR A 182 25.53 -6.37 7.21
CA THR A 182 25.05 -7.66 6.68
C THR A 182 24.77 -8.68 7.79
N LYS A 183 25.59 -8.79 8.85
CA LYS A 183 25.29 -9.65 10.01
C LYS A 183 24.02 -9.17 10.71
N SER A 184 23.99 -7.90 11.11
CA SER A 184 22.86 -7.37 11.89
C SER A 184 21.51 -7.32 11.15
N LYS A 185 21.50 -7.22 9.81
CA LYS A 185 20.25 -7.12 9.03
C LYS A 185 19.84 -8.39 8.28
N PHE A 186 20.72 -9.39 8.17
CA PHE A 186 20.35 -10.69 7.58
C PHE A 186 20.30 -11.80 8.63
N ASP A 187 21.36 -11.97 9.41
CA ASP A 187 21.49 -13.03 10.41
C ASP A 187 20.57 -12.79 11.60
N ASN A 188 20.77 -11.67 12.33
CA ASN A 188 19.95 -11.37 13.50
C ASN A 188 18.45 -11.19 13.18
N TYR A 189 18.08 -10.76 11.97
CA TYR A 189 16.69 -10.49 11.57
C TYR A 189 16.05 -11.67 10.84
N TYR A 190 16.49 -11.97 9.61
CA TYR A 190 15.89 -13.04 8.79
C TYR A 190 16.27 -14.43 9.30
N GLY A 191 17.48 -14.63 9.82
CA GLY A 191 17.91 -15.92 10.40
C GLY A 191 17.02 -16.33 11.58
N CYS A 192 16.81 -15.41 12.52
CA CYS A 192 15.91 -15.63 13.66
C CYS A 192 14.43 -15.73 13.23
N ARG A 193 14.00 -15.00 12.18
CA ARG A 193 12.64 -15.12 11.62
C ARG A 193 12.34 -16.53 11.11
N GLU A 194 13.23 -17.11 10.31
CA GLU A 194 12.99 -18.47 9.78
C GLU A 194 13.16 -19.55 10.86
N SER A 195 14.21 -19.45 11.68
CA SER A 195 14.64 -20.55 12.55
C SER A 195 13.90 -20.68 13.88
N LEU A 196 13.35 -19.60 14.45
CA LEU A 196 12.60 -19.66 15.71
C LEU A 196 11.43 -20.65 15.64
N VAL A 197 10.62 -20.52 14.59
CA VAL A 197 9.41 -21.33 14.43
C VAL A 197 9.76 -22.76 14.03
N ASP A 198 10.85 -22.99 13.29
CA ASP A 198 11.35 -24.35 13.06
C ASP A 198 11.76 -25.02 14.38
N GLY A 199 12.51 -24.32 15.24
CA GLY A 199 12.87 -24.79 16.59
C GLY A 199 11.66 -25.14 17.46
N ILE A 200 10.69 -24.22 17.58
CA ILE A 200 9.47 -24.45 18.38
C ILE A 200 8.66 -25.64 17.82
N LYS A 201 8.46 -25.71 16.49
CA LYS A 201 7.66 -26.77 15.87
C LYS A 201 8.35 -28.13 15.95
N ARG A 202 9.65 -28.23 15.65
CA ARG A 202 10.42 -29.48 15.82
C ARG A 202 10.45 -29.94 17.27
N ALA A 203 10.52 -29.03 18.23
CA ALA A 203 10.43 -29.37 19.65
C ALA A 203 9.06 -29.93 20.04
N THR A 204 7.97 -29.25 19.65
CA THR A 204 6.66 -29.42 20.31
C THR A 204 5.53 -30.00 19.45
N ASP A 205 5.62 -29.87 18.12
CA ASP A 205 4.53 -30.12 17.15
C ASP A 205 3.22 -29.35 17.47
N VAL A 206 3.31 -28.27 18.24
CA VAL A 206 2.15 -27.50 18.69
C VAL A 206 1.69 -26.50 17.63
N MET A 207 0.39 -26.48 17.34
CA MET A 207 -0.24 -25.49 16.46
C MET A 207 -0.06 -24.08 17.02
N LEU A 208 0.57 -23.21 16.22
CA LEU A 208 0.84 -21.81 16.55
C LEU A 208 -0.35 -20.87 16.30
N GLY A 209 -1.12 -21.13 15.23
CA GLY A 209 -2.25 -20.29 14.84
C GLY A 209 -3.28 -20.12 15.96
N GLY A 210 -3.68 -18.88 16.22
CA GLY A 210 -4.65 -18.52 17.27
C GLY A 210 -4.09 -18.49 18.70
N LYS A 211 -2.84 -18.92 18.95
CA LYS A 211 -2.18 -18.77 20.26
C LYS A 211 -1.73 -17.34 20.51
N VAL A 212 -1.53 -17.01 21.79
CA VAL A 212 -0.90 -15.76 22.22
C VAL A 212 0.57 -16.03 22.49
N ALA A 213 1.46 -15.26 21.88
CA ALA A 213 2.91 -15.37 22.07
C ALA A 213 3.50 -14.07 22.58
N ILE A 214 4.36 -14.13 23.61
CA ILE A 214 5.15 -12.99 24.08
C ILE A 214 6.56 -13.08 23.50
N VAL A 215 7.00 -11.99 22.88
CA VAL A 215 8.39 -11.77 22.48
C VAL A 215 8.97 -10.67 23.37
N ALA A 216 10.01 -11.01 24.14
CA ALA A 216 10.70 -10.07 25.00
C ALA A 216 11.92 -9.48 24.27
N GLY A 217 11.94 -8.15 24.13
CA GLY A 217 12.84 -7.40 23.26
C GLY A 217 12.28 -7.21 21.85
N PHE A 218 12.56 -6.07 21.24
CA PHE A 218 12.18 -5.74 19.86
C PHE A 218 13.33 -5.08 19.08
N GLY A 219 14.56 -5.52 19.36
CA GLY A 219 15.71 -5.36 18.46
C GLY A 219 15.55 -6.18 17.18
N ASP A 220 16.60 -6.28 16.35
CA ASP A 220 16.52 -6.99 15.06
C ASP A 220 16.06 -8.46 15.22
N VAL A 221 16.51 -9.16 16.29
CA VAL A 221 16.04 -10.51 16.65
C VAL A 221 14.56 -10.52 17.01
N GLY A 222 14.13 -9.70 17.98
CA GLY A 222 12.74 -9.62 18.41
C GLY A 222 11.76 -9.27 17.30
N LYS A 223 12.19 -8.41 16.35
CA LYS A 223 11.42 -8.08 15.13
C LYS A 223 11.20 -9.30 14.25
N GLY A 224 12.26 -10.03 13.88
CA GLY A 224 12.15 -11.27 13.10
C GLY A 224 11.30 -12.34 13.80
N CYS A 225 11.49 -12.49 15.12
CA CYS A 225 10.71 -13.42 15.94
C CYS A 225 9.21 -13.10 15.95
N ALA A 226 8.86 -11.82 16.17
CA ALA A 226 7.48 -11.35 16.17
C ALA A 226 6.80 -11.46 14.80
N GLU A 227 7.52 -11.15 13.72
CA GLU A 227 7.00 -11.33 12.35
C GLU A 227 6.74 -12.79 12.02
N SER A 228 7.65 -13.69 12.39
CA SER A 228 7.49 -15.14 12.16
C SER A 228 6.27 -15.70 12.90
N LEU A 229 6.17 -15.43 14.21
CA LEU A 229 5.05 -15.88 15.03
C LEU A 229 3.71 -15.32 14.51
N ARG A 230 3.67 -14.04 14.11
CA ARG A 230 2.47 -13.44 13.50
C ARG A 230 2.13 -14.03 12.14
N GLY A 231 3.13 -14.33 11.30
CA GLY A 231 2.97 -15.00 10.01
C GLY A 231 2.36 -16.41 10.15
N TYR A 232 2.69 -17.11 11.23
CA TYR A 232 2.08 -18.38 11.62
C TYR A 232 0.75 -18.23 12.39
N GLY A 233 0.19 -17.01 12.47
CA GLY A 233 -1.14 -16.74 13.03
C GLY A 233 -1.19 -16.57 14.55
N CYS A 234 -0.06 -16.39 15.24
CA CYS A 234 -0.07 -16.02 16.66
C CYS A 234 -0.55 -14.56 16.84
N ARG A 235 -1.28 -14.29 17.94
CA ARG A 235 -1.41 -12.93 18.47
C ARG A 235 -0.15 -12.61 19.28
N VAL A 236 0.73 -11.82 18.70
CA VAL A 236 2.02 -11.46 19.33
C VAL A 236 1.88 -10.22 20.21
N ILE A 237 2.37 -10.34 21.45
CA ILE A 237 2.59 -9.26 22.41
C ILE A 237 4.11 -9.06 22.53
N VAL A 238 4.55 -7.81 22.58
CA VAL A 238 5.95 -7.41 22.74
C VAL A 238 6.17 -6.81 24.12
N THR A 239 7.23 -7.21 24.82
CA THR A 239 7.66 -6.53 26.06
C THR A 239 9.04 -5.91 25.83
N GLU A 240 9.15 -4.58 25.90
CA GLU A 240 10.34 -3.82 25.50
C GLU A 240 10.54 -2.60 26.42
N ILE A 241 11.80 -2.25 26.68
CA ILE A 241 12.22 -1.12 27.53
C ILE A 241 12.78 0.05 26.71
N ASP A 242 13.27 -0.19 25.49
CA ASP A 242 13.69 0.88 24.59
C ASP A 242 12.47 1.58 23.95
N PRO A 243 12.28 2.90 24.15
CA PRO A 243 11.07 3.59 23.68
C PRO A 243 10.99 3.73 22.15
N ILE A 244 12.12 3.61 21.42
CA ILE A 244 12.13 3.62 19.95
C ILE A 244 11.70 2.24 19.43
N ASN A 245 12.22 1.15 20.00
CA ASN A 245 11.77 -0.20 19.66
C ASN A 245 10.30 -0.43 20.05
N ALA A 246 9.87 0.04 21.22
CA ALA A 246 8.47 -0.02 21.66
C ALA A 246 7.54 0.77 20.72
N LEU A 247 7.95 1.96 20.28
CA LEU A 247 7.22 2.72 19.25
C LEU A 247 7.20 1.96 17.91
N GLN A 248 8.30 1.36 17.49
CA GLN A 248 8.35 0.54 16.26
C GLN A 248 7.46 -0.70 16.35
N ALA A 249 7.38 -1.39 17.49
CA ALA A 249 6.47 -2.51 17.71
C ALA A 249 5.00 -2.07 17.62
N SER A 250 4.68 -0.93 18.24
CA SER A 250 3.35 -0.32 18.19
C SER A 250 2.96 0.08 16.76
N MET A 251 3.88 0.72 16.02
CA MET A 251 3.68 1.11 14.61
C MET A 251 3.60 -0.10 13.66
N ALA A 252 4.29 -1.20 13.98
CA ALA A 252 4.18 -2.47 13.27
C ALA A 252 2.89 -3.25 13.61
N GLY A 253 2.06 -2.76 14.54
CA GLY A 253 0.76 -3.32 14.88
C GLY A 253 0.78 -4.41 15.97
N TYR A 254 1.84 -4.49 16.77
CA TYR A 254 1.90 -5.38 17.95
C TYR A 254 1.36 -4.67 19.20
N GLN A 255 0.76 -5.45 20.12
CA GLN A 255 0.52 -4.96 21.48
C GLN A 255 1.87 -4.84 22.18
N VAL A 256 2.16 -3.69 22.80
CA VAL A 256 3.34 -3.49 23.65
C VAL A 256 2.89 -3.36 25.09
N ASP A 257 3.49 -4.17 25.97
CA ASP A 257 3.02 -4.35 27.35
C ASP A 257 4.16 -4.75 28.30
N ILE A 258 3.88 -4.92 29.59
CA ILE A 258 4.88 -5.40 30.58
C ILE A 258 4.67 -6.88 30.94
N MET A 259 5.77 -7.64 31.03
CA MET A 259 5.76 -9.10 31.25
C MET A 259 4.91 -9.51 32.46
N ASP A 260 5.01 -8.76 33.57
CA ASP A 260 4.23 -8.97 34.80
C ASP A 260 2.71 -9.02 34.56
N ASP A 261 2.16 -8.16 33.68
CA ASP A 261 0.73 -8.04 33.43
C ASP A 261 0.23 -9.01 32.34
N VAL A 262 1.09 -9.40 31.39
CA VAL A 262 0.73 -10.29 30.26
C VAL A 262 1.13 -11.75 30.43
N ALA A 263 1.96 -12.12 31.40
CA ALA A 263 2.43 -13.51 31.59
C ALA A 263 1.28 -14.53 31.82
N SER A 264 0.14 -14.11 32.36
CA SER A 264 -1.04 -15.00 32.50
C SER A 264 -1.79 -15.25 31.18
N GLN A 265 -1.51 -14.47 30.13
CA GLN A 265 -2.29 -14.41 28.90
C GLN A 265 -1.70 -15.25 27.75
N ALA A 266 -0.39 -15.53 27.78
CA ALA A 266 0.34 -16.17 26.68
C ALA A 266 0.50 -17.69 26.83
N ASP A 267 0.62 -18.35 25.67
CA ASP A 267 0.86 -19.78 25.49
C ASP A 267 2.33 -20.08 25.13
N ILE A 268 3.04 -19.07 24.60
CA ILE A 268 4.42 -19.16 24.10
C ILE A 268 5.20 -17.93 24.57
N PHE A 269 6.44 -18.12 25.01
CA PHE A 269 7.35 -17.09 25.49
C PHE A 269 8.71 -17.22 24.82
N VAL A 270 9.18 -16.12 24.24
CA VAL A 270 10.45 -16.06 23.50
C VAL A 270 11.29 -14.90 24.03
N THR A 271 12.45 -15.20 24.61
CA THR A 271 13.43 -14.18 25.02
C THR A 271 14.39 -13.87 23.86
N THR A 272 14.63 -12.57 23.61
CA THR A 272 15.43 -12.05 22.48
C THR A 272 16.33 -10.87 22.85
N THR A 273 16.52 -10.60 24.15
CA THR A 273 16.97 -9.28 24.63
C THR A 273 18.49 -9.10 24.65
N GLY A 274 19.25 -10.19 24.77
CA GLY A 274 20.67 -10.14 25.15
C GLY A 274 20.88 -9.69 26.60
N CYS A 275 19.93 -9.96 27.50
CA CYS A 275 19.95 -9.52 28.89
C CYS A 275 19.40 -10.59 29.86
N ARG A 276 19.81 -10.51 31.12
CA ARG A 276 19.48 -11.50 32.16
C ARG A 276 18.15 -11.25 32.87
N ASP A 277 17.62 -12.30 33.50
CA ASP A 277 16.46 -12.26 34.41
C ASP A 277 15.14 -11.75 33.77
N ILE A 278 14.93 -12.00 32.47
CA ILE A 278 13.73 -11.57 31.73
C ILE A 278 12.51 -12.43 32.10
N ILE A 279 12.70 -13.74 32.24
CA ILE A 279 11.69 -14.68 32.73
C ILE A 279 12.15 -15.23 34.07
N THR A 280 11.40 -14.94 35.14
CA THR A 280 11.76 -15.25 36.54
C THR A 280 10.65 -16.04 37.24
N GLY A 281 10.89 -16.51 38.47
CA GLY A 281 9.92 -17.27 39.27
C GLY A 281 8.48 -16.77 39.24
N LYS A 282 8.27 -15.46 39.46
CA LYS A 282 6.94 -14.81 39.40
C LYS A 282 6.22 -14.99 38.05
N HIS A 283 6.97 -15.04 36.94
CA HIS A 283 6.40 -15.23 35.60
C HIS A 283 5.99 -16.69 35.41
N PHE A 284 6.83 -17.66 35.80
CA PHE A 284 6.49 -19.09 35.73
C PHE A 284 5.24 -19.45 36.55
N GLU A 285 5.05 -18.84 37.71
CA GLU A 285 3.84 -19.05 38.53
C GLU A 285 2.58 -18.44 37.87
N ALA A 286 2.72 -17.33 37.14
CA ALA A 286 1.64 -16.64 36.43
C ALA A 286 1.22 -17.34 35.12
N MET A 287 2.18 -17.93 34.38
CA MET A 287 2.00 -18.61 33.08
C MET A 287 0.82 -19.59 33.00
N LYS A 288 0.37 -19.90 31.78
CA LYS A 288 -0.60 -20.99 31.54
C LYS A 288 0.01 -22.36 31.84
N ASP A 289 -0.85 -23.36 32.02
CA ASP A 289 -0.44 -24.77 31.99
C ASP A 289 -0.02 -25.17 30.57
N ASP A 290 1.07 -25.93 30.46
CA ASP A 290 1.79 -26.26 29.22
C ASP A 290 2.22 -25.04 28.37
N ALA A 291 2.55 -23.92 29.03
CA ALA A 291 3.20 -22.79 28.38
C ALA A 291 4.60 -23.20 27.84
N ILE A 292 4.87 -22.86 26.58
CA ILE A 292 6.17 -23.09 25.94
C ILE A 292 7.07 -21.90 26.23
N VAL A 293 8.26 -22.14 26.78
CA VAL A 293 9.25 -21.11 27.10
C VAL A 293 10.56 -21.47 26.41
N CYS A 294 11.10 -20.54 25.63
CA CYS A 294 12.32 -20.74 24.87
C CYS A 294 13.11 -19.45 24.70
N ASN A 295 14.40 -19.59 24.36
CA ASN A 295 15.31 -18.49 24.16
C ASN A 295 15.89 -18.52 22.74
N ILE A 296 15.99 -17.36 22.10
CA ILE A 296 16.77 -17.16 20.87
C ILE A 296 17.66 -15.92 20.97
N GLY A 297 17.68 -15.25 22.13
CA GLY A 297 18.80 -14.43 22.56
C GLY A 297 19.99 -15.29 22.99
N HIS A 298 21.17 -14.69 23.02
CA HIS A 298 22.44 -15.44 23.15
C HIS A 298 22.74 -15.92 24.58
N PHE A 299 22.21 -15.27 25.62
CA PHE A 299 22.47 -15.66 27.02
C PHE A 299 21.48 -16.70 27.52
N ASP A 300 21.93 -17.84 28.05
CA ASP A 300 21.03 -18.82 28.69
C ASP A 300 20.39 -18.31 29.99
N ILE A 301 20.95 -17.23 30.57
CA ILE A 301 20.41 -16.50 31.73
C ILE A 301 19.31 -15.46 31.42
N GLU A 302 18.77 -15.37 30.20
CA GLU A 302 17.51 -14.60 29.98
C GLU A 302 16.33 -15.24 30.75
N ILE A 303 16.43 -16.54 31.03
CA ILE A 303 15.41 -17.36 31.71
C ILE A 303 16.01 -17.91 33.01
N ASP A 304 15.28 -17.78 34.12
CA ASP A 304 15.68 -18.29 35.45
C ASP A 304 15.45 -19.82 35.57
N VAL A 305 16.22 -20.57 34.78
CA VAL A 305 16.20 -22.04 34.74
C VAL A 305 16.67 -22.64 36.07
N ALA A 306 17.52 -21.92 36.82
CA ALA A 306 17.97 -22.32 38.15
C ALA A 306 16.80 -22.33 39.16
N TRP A 307 15.99 -21.26 39.20
CA TRP A 307 14.77 -21.24 40.01
C TRP A 307 13.76 -22.31 39.56
N LEU A 308 13.62 -22.52 38.24
CA LEU A 308 12.69 -23.52 37.69
C LEU A 308 13.06 -24.95 38.13
N LYS A 309 14.34 -25.33 37.99
CA LYS A 309 14.89 -26.61 38.47
C LYS A 309 14.75 -26.76 39.99
N ALA A 310 14.91 -25.68 40.76
CA ALA A 310 14.79 -25.70 42.23
C ALA A 310 13.34 -25.69 42.77
N ASN A 311 12.34 -25.29 41.97
CA ASN A 311 10.95 -25.12 42.42
C ASN A 311 9.92 -26.04 41.77
N ALA A 312 10.28 -26.78 40.72
CA ALA A 312 9.45 -27.87 40.21
C ALA A 312 9.30 -28.99 41.26
N GLN A 313 8.12 -29.63 41.28
CA GLN A 313 7.90 -30.90 42.00
C GLN A 313 8.48 -32.09 41.23
N SER A 314 8.51 -32.00 39.90
CA SER A 314 9.08 -33.00 39.01
C SER A 314 9.45 -32.37 37.66
N VAL A 315 10.44 -32.96 37.00
CA VAL A 315 10.76 -32.69 35.59
C VAL A 315 10.62 -33.98 34.80
N SER A 316 10.05 -33.88 33.60
CA SER A 316 10.03 -34.97 32.63
C SER A 316 10.73 -34.49 31.36
N ASN A 317 11.89 -35.06 31.04
CA ASN A 317 12.41 -34.97 29.68
C ASN A 317 11.42 -35.69 28.76
N ILE A 318 10.95 -35.01 27.72
CA ILE A 318 9.98 -35.55 26.75
C ILE A 318 10.72 -36.19 25.58
N LYS A 319 11.80 -35.53 25.16
CA LYS A 319 12.82 -35.97 24.19
C LYS A 319 14.05 -35.06 24.38
N PRO A 320 15.21 -35.33 23.75
CA PRO A 320 16.39 -34.46 23.88
C PRO A 320 16.03 -32.99 23.70
N GLN A 321 16.44 -32.17 24.67
CA GLN A 321 16.26 -30.71 24.69
C GLN A 321 14.81 -30.20 24.77
N VAL A 322 13.85 -31.03 25.19
CA VAL A 322 12.47 -30.63 25.50
C VAL A 322 12.07 -31.16 26.88
N ASP A 323 12.04 -30.28 27.88
CA ASP A 323 11.81 -30.62 29.28
C ASP A 323 10.51 -30.01 29.81
N ARG A 324 9.70 -30.83 30.49
CA ARG A 324 8.42 -30.41 31.06
C ARG A 324 8.50 -30.40 32.58
N TYR A 325 8.55 -29.20 33.15
CA TYR A 325 8.63 -28.95 34.58
C TYR A 325 7.23 -28.80 35.18
N THR A 326 6.89 -29.59 36.21
CA THR A 326 5.62 -29.47 36.94
C THR A 326 5.83 -28.64 38.20
N LEU A 327 5.16 -27.50 38.32
CA LEU A 327 5.30 -26.56 39.44
C LEU A 327 4.47 -26.96 40.66
N LYS A 328 4.79 -26.37 41.82
CA LYS A 328 4.09 -26.58 43.10
C LYS A 328 2.59 -26.22 43.07
N ASN A 329 2.16 -25.40 42.10
CA ASN A 329 0.76 -25.02 41.87
C ASN A 329 0.02 -25.96 40.89
N GLY A 330 0.66 -27.04 40.42
CA GLY A 330 0.10 -28.02 39.49
C GLY A 330 0.18 -27.64 38.00
N LYS A 331 0.57 -26.40 37.66
CA LYS A 331 0.83 -25.99 36.27
C LYS A 331 2.15 -26.57 35.76
N ARG A 332 2.24 -26.75 34.44
CA ARG A 332 3.42 -27.30 33.76
C ARG A 332 4.02 -26.29 32.80
N ILE A 333 5.34 -26.24 32.73
CA ILE A 333 6.12 -25.38 31.81
C ILE A 333 6.94 -26.28 30.89
N ILE A 334 6.88 -26.04 29.58
CA ILE A 334 7.70 -26.72 28.58
C ILE A 334 8.89 -25.81 28.26
N LEU A 335 10.06 -26.14 28.79
CA LEU A 335 11.31 -25.43 28.51
C LEU A 335 12.03 -26.09 27.32
N LEU A 336 12.44 -25.27 26.35
CA LEU A 336 13.20 -25.73 25.19
C LEU A 336 14.70 -25.44 25.36
N ALA A 337 15.54 -26.37 24.90
CA ALA A 337 17.01 -26.28 24.92
C ALA A 337 17.63 -25.91 26.28
N GLU A 338 16.99 -26.28 27.39
CA GLU A 338 17.34 -25.86 28.76
C GLU A 338 17.50 -24.33 28.93
N GLY A 339 16.79 -23.52 28.13
CA GLY A 339 16.91 -22.06 28.13
C GLY A 339 18.02 -21.51 27.23
N ARG A 340 18.75 -22.39 26.51
CA ARG A 340 19.75 -22.03 25.48
C ARG A 340 19.09 -21.79 24.12
N LEU A 341 19.91 -21.48 23.11
CA LEU A 341 19.49 -21.13 21.75
C LEU A 341 18.60 -22.20 21.08
N VAL A 342 17.28 -21.95 21.01
CA VAL A 342 16.26 -22.89 20.54
C VAL A 342 16.40 -23.26 19.05
N ASN A 343 16.90 -22.34 18.23
CA ASN A 343 17.17 -22.54 16.80
C ASN A 343 18.29 -23.55 16.54
N LEU A 344 19.30 -23.65 17.41
CA LEU A 344 20.43 -24.58 17.29
C LEU A 344 20.24 -25.86 18.13
N GLY A 345 19.50 -25.75 19.24
CA GLY A 345 19.19 -26.89 20.09
C GLY A 345 18.09 -27.78 19.53
N CYS A 346 16.93 -27.17 19.21
CA CYS A 346 15.73 -27.88 18.74
C CYS A 346 15.60 -27.94 17.20
N ALA A 347 16.44 -27.21 16.46
CA ALA A 347 16.52 -27.21 15.00
C ALA A 347 17.99 -27.19 14.54
N THR A 348 18.25 -26.77 13.29
CA THR A 348 19.56 -26.87 12.61
C THR A 348 20.34 -25.55 12.53
N GLY A 349 19.94 -24.52 13.29
CA GLY A 349 20.48 -23.16 13.18
C GLY A 349 19.81 -22.33 12.08
N HIS A 350 20.53 -21.34 11.56
CA HIS A 350 20.03 -20.46 10.49
C HIS A 350 20.25 -21.07 9.10
N PRO A 351 19.39 -20.76 8.10
CA PRO A 351 19.58 -21.20 6.72
C PRO A 351 20.95 -20.84 6.14
N SER A 352 21.52 -21.72 5.30
CA SER A 352 22.87 -21.57 4.75
C SER A 352 23.12 -20.22 4.06
N PHE A 353 22.14 -19.73 3.29
CA PHE A 353 22.21 -18.42 2.61
C PHE A 353 22.40 -17.24 3.59
N ILE A 354 21.88 -17.37 4.81
CA ILE A 354 21.97 -16.33 5.84
C ILE A 354 23.32 -16.42 6.55
N MET A 355 23.77 -17.62 6.94
CA MET A 355 25.10 -17.82 7.53
C MET A 355 26.23 -17.46 6.56
N SER A 356 26.01 -17.61 5.25
CA SER A 356 26.95 -17.16 4.21
C SER A 356 27.28 -15.67 4.30
N ALA A 357 26.37 -14.81 4.79
CA ALA A 357 26.66 -13.40 5.02
C ALA A 357 27.59 -13.20 6.22
N SER A 358 27.26 -13.77 7.38
CA SER A 358 28.07 -13.63 8.60
C SER A 358 29.46 -14.26 8.43
N PHE A 359 29.55 -15.43 7.81
CA PHE A 359 30.82 -16.12 7.59
C PHE A 359 31.69 -15.49 6.50
N CYS A 360 31.11 -14.76 5.55
CA CYS A 360 31.88 -13.84 4.70
C CYS A 360 32.51 -12.72 5.53
N ASN A 361 31.78 -12.09 6.45
CA ASN A 361 32.33 -11.05 7.33
C ASN A 361 33.47 -11.59 8.20
N GLN A 362 33.35 -12.80 8.76
CA GLN A 362 34.44 -13.47 9.47
C GLN A 362 35.66 -13.70 8.58
N THR A 363 35.45 -14.27 7.39
CA THR A 363 36.53 -14.54 6.42
C THR A 363 37.28 -13.25 6.06
N LEU A 364 36.56 -12.16 5.80
CA LEU A 364 37.12 -10.86 5.45
C LEU A 364 37.78 -10.17 6.67
N ALA A 365 37.27 -10.34 7.88
CA ALA A 365 37.90 -9.88 9.11
C ALA A 365 39.25 -10.57 9.37
N GLN A 366 39.31 -11.90 9.18
CA GLN A 366 40.55 -12.68 9.28
C GLN A 366 41.58 -12.22 8.23
N ILE A 367 41.16 -11.98 6.98
CA ILE A 367 42.02 -11.46 5.92
C ILE A 367 42.57 -10.07 6.28
N ALA A 368 41.72 -9.18 6.79
CA ALA A 368 42.10 -7.83 7.17
C ALA A 368 43.12 -7.81 8.32
N LEU A 369 42.89 -8.59 9.40
CA LEU A 369 43.80 -8.71 10.53
C LEU A 369 45.11 -9.41 10.16
N TRP A 370 45.06 -10.45 9.31
CA TRP A 370 46.27 -11.16 8.90
C TRP A 370 47.18 -10.31 7.99
N ASN A 371 46.60 -9.48 7.13
CA ASN A 371 47.34 -8.69 6.14
C ASN A 371 47.59 -7.23 6.54
N ASP A 372 47.32 -6.85 7.79
CA ASP A 372 47.73 -5.55 8.32
C ASP A 372 49.26 -5.48 8.49
N ASN A 373 49.91 -5.03 7.42
CA ASN A 373 51.33 -4.74 7.38
C ASN A 373 51.67 -3.29 7.78
N ASN A 374 50.65 -2.47 8.07
CA ASN A 374 50.78 -1.02 8.32
C ASN A 374 50.56 -0.64 9.80
N GLY A 375 50.04 -1.55 10.63
CA GLY A 375 49.70 -1.28 12.03
C GLY A 375 48.40 -0.50 12.21
N GLN A 376 47.44 -0.71 11.31
CA GLN A 376 46.09 -0.15 11.39
C GLN A 376 45.31 -0.65 12.61
N TYR A 377 45.43 -1.94 12.94
CA TYR A 377 44.69 -2.59 14.03
C TYR A 377 45.57 -2.74 15.27
N LYS A 378 45.41 -1.82 16.23
CA LYS A 378 46.23 -1.75 17.44
C LYS A 378 45.75 -2.70 18.53
N ARG A 379 46.70 -3.34 19.22
CA ARG A 379 46.46 -4.17 20.40
C ARG A 379 45.67 -3.39 21.47
N GLY A 380 44.58 -3.98 21.94
CA GLY A 380 43.71 -3.40 22.96
C GLY A 380 42.57 -2.51 22.42
N GLU A 381 42.52 -2.23 21.12
CA GLU A 381 41.42 -1.51 20.46
C GLU A 381 40.45 -2.50 19.75
N VAL A 382 39.16 -2.15 19.70
CA VAL A 382 38.09 -2.93 19.03
C VAL A 382 37.53 -2.12 17.86
N TYR A 383 37.59 -2.68 16.66
CA TYR A 383 37.25 -2.05 15.39
C TYR A 383 35.96 -2.61 14.79
N MET A 384 35.30 -1.83 13.94
CA MET A 384 34.27 -2.37 13.04
C MET A 384 34.92 -3.01 11.82
N LEU A 385 34.24 -3.97 11.18
CA LEU A 385 34.61 -4.40 9.83
C LEU A 385 34.54 -3.19 8.86
N PRO A 386 35.53 -2.97 7.98
CA PRO A 386 35.45 -1.98 6.91
C PRO A 386 34.23 -2.20 6.01
N LYS A 387 33.56 -1.12 5.60
CA LYS A 387 32.28 -1.21 4.87
C LYS A 387 32.43 -1.68 3.44
N GLU A 388 33.60 -1.45 2.85
CA GLU A 388 33.98 -1.96 1.55
C GLU A 388 33.88 -3.49 1.54
N LEU A 389 34.18 -4.13 2.67
CA LEU A 389 34.09 -5.57 2.86
C LEU A 389 32.64 -6.01 3.17
N ASP A 390 31.90 -5.27 4.00
CA ASP A 390 30.48 -5.50 4.32
C ASP A 390 29.55 -5.32 3.09
N GLU A 391 29.84 -4.33 2.24
CA GLU A 391 29.15 -4.12 0.95
C GLU A 391 29.62 -5.13 -0.11
N GLU A 392 30.87 -5.62 -0.07
CA GLU A 392 31.30 -6.79 -0.86
C GLU A 392 30.54 -8.05 -0.47
N VAL A 393 30.31 -8.31 0.82
CA VAL A 393 29.45 -9.42 1.29
C VAL A 393 28.07 -9.29 0.65
N ALA A 394 27.45 -8.12 0.68
CA ALA A 394 26.15 -7.91 0.05
C ALA A 394 26.19 -8.19 -1.47
N LEU A 395 27.16 -7.63 -2.19
CA LEU A 395 27.32 -7.81 -3.65
C LEU A 395 27.48 -9.29 -4.03
N ALA A 396 28.23 -10.08 -3.26
CA ALA A 396 28.46 -11.50 -3.51
C ALA A 396 27.19 -12.36 -3.45
N HIS A 397 26.16 -11.95 -2.69
CA HIS A 397 24.90 -12.68 -2.54
C HIS A 397 23.85 -12.29 -3.59
N LEU A 398 23.82 -11.02 -4.02
CA LEU A 398 22.75 -10.48 -4.89
C LEU A 398 22.63 -11.18 -6.24
N GLY A 399 23.73 -11.65 -6.82
CA GLY A 399 23.72 -12.38 -8.10
C GLY A 399 22.92 -13.69 -8.04
N ARG A 400 22.96 -14.41 -6.92
CA ARG A 400 22.20 -15.67 -6.71
C ARG A 400 20.69 -15.44 -6.64
N LEU A 401 20.27 -14.22 -6.30
CA LEU A 401 18.88 -13.76 -6.25
C LEU A 401 18.41 -13.09 -7.57
N ASN A 402 19.22 -13.13 -8.63
CA ASN A 402 19.00 -12.43 -9.90
C ASN A 402 18.87 -10.88 -9.78
N VAL A 403 19.33 -10.30 -8.66
CA VAL A 403 19.26 -8.85 -8.44
C VAL A 403 20.38 -8.16 -9.22
N ARG A 404 20.03 -7.10 -9.93
CA ARG A 404 20.96 -6.23 -10.68
C ARG A 404 20.93 -4.83 -10.10
N LEU A 405 22.09 -4.29 -9.73
CA LEU A 405 22.21 -2.93 -9.19
C LEU A 405 22.53 -1.91 -10.29
N THR A 406 21.94 -0.73 -10.18
CA THR A 406 22.35 0.47 -10.92
C THR A 406 23.58 1.07 -10.24
N LYS A 407 24.66 1.34 -10.99
CA LYS A 407 25.81 2.11 -10.47
C LYS A 407 25.49 3.60 -10.44
N LEU A 408 26.10 4.33 -9.49
CA LEU A 408 26.04 5.79 -9.51
C LEU A 408 26.75 6.32 -10.76
N THR A 409 26.17 7.33 -11.41
CA THR A 409 26.93 8.15 -12.36
C THR A 409 27.96 8.99 -11.60
N LYS A 410 29.05 9.42 -12.26
CA LYS A 410 30.06 10.29 -11.64
C LYS A 410 29.43 11.57 -11.05
N VAL A 411 28.42 12.15 -11.69
CA VAL A 411 27.69 13.32 -11.20
C VAL A 411 26.89 13.01 -9.92
N GLN A 412 26.26 11.84 -9.81
CA GLN A 412 25.56 11.43 -8.59
C GLN A 412 26.54 11.12 -7.45
N ALA A 413 27.67 10.47 -7.76
CA ALA A 413 28.75 10.21 -6.82
C ALA A 413 29.31 11.53 -6.23
N ASP A 414 29.64 12.49 -7.11
CA ASP A 414 30.14 13.81 -6.72
C ASP A 414 29.11 14.66 -5.96
N TYR A 415 27.81 14.53 -6.28
CA TYR A 415 26.73 15.19 -5.54
C TYR A 415 26.48 14.61 -4.14
N LEU A 416 26.61 13.29 -3.99
CA LEU A 416 26.40 12.59 -2.72
C LEU A 416 27.64 12.61 -1.81
N ASP A 417 28.79 13.07 -2.32
CA ASP A 417 30.10 12.95 -1.67
C ASP A 417 30.42 11.48 -1.33
N LEU A 418 30.34 10.61 -2.35
CA LEU A 418 30.56 9.16 -2.29
C LEU A 418 31.28 8.68 -3.56
N PRO A 419 32.00 7.55 -3.55
CA PRO A 419 32.56 6.96 -4.78
C PRO A 419 31.49 6.29 -5.66
N VAL A 420 31.76 6.16 -6.95
CA VAL A 420 30.85 5.55 -7.95
C VAL A 420 30.50 4.10 -7.64
N ASP A 421 31.47 3.34 -7.15
CA ASP A 421 31.37 1.90 -6.85
C ASP A 421 31.19 1.61 -5.36
N GLY A 422 30.94 2.63 -4.54
CA GLY A 422 30.82 2.52 -3.07
C GLY A 422 32.13 2.79 -2.30
N PRO A 423 32.11 2.73 -0.95
CA PRO A 423 30.97 2.33 -0.14
C PRO A 423 29.84 3.37 -0.16
N TYR A 424 28.60 2.91 -0.21
CA TYR A 424 27.42 3.77 -0.36
C TYR A 424 26.88 4.30 0.99
N LYS A 425 27.48 3.92 2.12
CA LYS A 425 27.11 4.38 3.48
C LYS A 425 28.21 5.22 4.13
N ARG A 426 27.87 6.46 4.55
CA ARG A 426 28.75 7.39 5.31
C ARG A 426 29.11 6.87 6.71
N ASP A 427 30.19 7.35 7.32
CA ASP A 427 30.76 6.84 8.59
C ASP A 427 29.89 7.01 9.84
N THR A 428 28.84 7.82 9.76
CA THR A 428 27.81 7.93 10.81
C THR A 428 26.71 6.88 10.71
N TYR A 429 26.72 6.01 9.69
CA TYR A 429 25.72 4.96 9.46
C TYR A 429 26.15 3.65 10.14
N SER A 430 25.60 3.40 11.33
CA SER A 430 25.76 2.16 12.10
C SER A 430 24.42 1.42 12.22
N ALA A 431 24.46 0.09 12.25
CA ALA A 431 23.27 -0.75 12.41
C ALA A 431 22.56 -0.59 13.77
N LYS A 432 23.30 -0.15 14.79
CA LYS A 432 22.79 0.25 16.12
C LYS A 432 23.42 1.58 16.54
N ARG A 433 22.67 2.44 17.23
CA ARG A 433 23.27 3.46 18.11
C ARG A 433 23.81 2.74 19.36
N PRO A 434 25.00 3.09 19.88
CA PRO A 434 25.52 2.46 21.09
C PRO A 434 24.63 2.79 22.29
N ALA A 435 24.33 1.78 23.10
CA ALA A 435 23.68 1.99 24.39
C ALA A 435 24.56 2.89 25.29
N ALA A 436 23.93 3.90 25.88
CA ALA A 436 24.46 5.00 26.67
C ALA A 436 25.94 4.95 27.13
N SER A 437 26.78 5.88 26.65
CA SER A 437 27.62 6.72 27.53
C SER A 437 28.50 7.75 26.79
N THR A 438 28.80 8.85 27.51
CA THR A 438 29.89 9.83 27.29
C THR A 438 29.62 11.03 26.38
N LEU A 439 28.95 12.04 26.94
CA LEU A 439 29.10 13.45 26.53
C LEU A 439 30.55 13.91 26.75
N ARG A 440 31.34 14.08 25.67
CA ARG A 440 32.65 14.75 25.76
C ARG A 440 32.45 16.26 25.87
N LEU A 441 32.69 16.83 27.05
CA LEU A 441 32.95 18.26 27.18
C LEU A 441 34.31 18.60 26.55
N SER A 442 34.31 19.51 25.58
CA SER A 442 35.50 20.27 25.16
C SER A 442 35.21 21.76 25.29
N ARG A 443 36.04 22.46 26.07
CA ARG A 443 35.82 23.84 26.52
C ARG A 443 36.03 24.87 25.39
N LEU A 444 35.35 26.00 25.51
CA LEU A 444 35.95 27.33 25.33
C LEU A 444 35.21 28.37 26.19
N HIS A 445 35.96 29.21 26.92
CA HIS A 445 35.45 30.51 27.42
C HIS A 445 35.37 31.48 26.22
N THR A 446 34.62 32.59 26.18
CA THR A 446 34.12 33.53 27.20
C THR A 446 32.86 34.22 26.59
N SER A 447 31.97 35.00 27.22
CA SER A 447 32.05 35.91 28.39
C SER A 447 30.65 36.27 28.96
N ILE A 448 30.59 36.65 30.25
CA ILE A 448 29.76 37.70 30.91
C ILE A 448 28.52 38.21 30.11
N SER A 449 27.26 38.11 30.58
CA SER A 449 26.70 38.92 31.68
C SER A 449 25.30 38.45 32.18
N SER A 450 24.98 38.74 33.45
CA SER A 450 23.66 39.12 34.07
C SER A 450 22.31 38.57 33.54
N VAL A 451 21.28 38.25 34.36
CA VAL A 451 21.06 38.27 35.83
C VAL A 451 19.90 37.31 36.17
N ALA A 452 19.72 36.94 37.44
CA ALA A 452 18.75 35.92 37.88
C ALA A 452 17.26 36.32 37.80
N VAL A 453 16.39 35.30 37.70
CA VAL A 453 14.95 35.36 38.00
C VAL A 453 14.61 34.27 39.02
N ALA A 454 13.79 34.60 40.01
CA ALA A 454 13.40 33.69 41.10
C ALA A 454 11.99 33.11 40.91
N LYS A 455 11.68 32.04 41.68
CA LYS A 455 10.34 31.45 41.79
C LYS A 455 9.34 32.47 42.37
N VAL A 456 8.05 32.35 42.01
CA VAL A 456 6.94 31.99 42.92
C VAL A 456 5.60 31.91 42.15
N SER A 457 4.68 31.08 42.65
CA SER A 457 3.31 30.86 42.15
C SER A 457 2.34 32.01 42.45
N PRO A 458 1.18 32.05 41.78
CA PRO A 458 -0.05 32.49 42.45
C PRO A 458 -1.25 31.54 42.27
N SER A 459 -2.23 31.71 43.15
CA SER A 459 -3.60 31.21 43.05
C SER A 459 -4.56 32.28 43.64
N PRO A 460 -5.88 32.04 43.69
CA PRO A 460 -6.91 32.63 42.82
C PRO A 460 -7.57 33.91 43.39
N PHE A 461 -8.55 34.52 42.67
CA PHE A 461 -9.91 34.82 43.18
C PHE A 461 -10.84 35.46 42.11
N THR A 462 -12.14 35.57 42.43
CA THR A 462 -13.28 36.15 41.65
C THR A 462 -13.29 37.71 41.64
N SER A 463 -14.07 38.51 40.89
CA SER A 463 -15.44 38.44 40.29
C SER A 463 -15.60 39.55 39.18
N ASN A 464 -16.73 40.08 38.64
CA ASN A 464 -18.18 40.03 38.95
C ASN A 464 -19.11 40.55 37.79
N ILE A 465 -20.44 40.53 38.03
CA ILE A 465 -21.60 41.38 37.56
C ILE A 465 -21.29 42.57 36.59
N SER A 466 -22.03 42.87 35.50
CA SER A 466 -23.50 42.98 35.25
C SER A 466 -23.83 42.74 33.75
N SER A 467 -25.01 42.37 33.19
CA SER A 467 -26.47 42.44 33.44
C SER A 467 -27.23 43.40 32.49
N SER A 468 -27.98 42.85 31.52
CA SER A 468 -29.25 43.41 31.02
C SER A 468 -30.14 42.29 30.46
N ARG A 469 -31.45 42.53 30.33
CA ARG A 469 -32.45 41.56 29.82
C ARG A 469 -33.31 42.20 28.73
N GLY A 470 -33.74 41.41 27.76
CA GLY A 470 -34.86 41.70 26.85
C GLY A 470 -35.49 40.38 26.41
N SER A 471 -36.82 40.30 26.33
CA SER A 471 -37.53 39.02 26.15
C SER A 471 -38.82 39.16 25.33
N LEU A 472 -39.10 38.13 24.54
CA LEU A 472 -40.41 37.73 24.00
C LEU A 472 -41.13 38.72 23.06
N LEU A 473 -41.46 38.22 21.87
CA LEU A 473 -42.76 38.48 21.22
C LEU A 473 -43.10 37.34 20.25
N GLN A 474 -44.36 36.92 20.24
CA GLN A 474 -44.94 36.01 19.25
C GLN A 474 -45.78 36.83 18.26
N ALA A 475 -45.77 36.49 16.96
CA ALA A 475 -46.88 36.81 16.06
C ALA A 475 -46.89 35.92 14.81
N SER A 476 -48.09 35.60 14.33
CA SER A 476 -48.39 34.74 13.20
C SER A 476 -48.24 35.41 11.82
N GLY A 477 -47.52 34.75 10.91
CA GLY A 477 -47.99 34.32 9.59
C GLY A 477 -48.67 35.29 8.60
N LYS A 478 -48.12 35.30 7.37
CA LYS A 478 -48.87 35.21 6.10
C LYS A 478 -47.91 34.84 4.96
N GLY A 479 -48.39 34.08 3.97
CA GLY A 479 -47.57 33.67 2.82
C GLY A 479 -47.54 34.72 1.71
N VAL A 480 -46.41 34.81 1.00
CA VAL A 480 -46.27 35.50 -0.29
C VAL A 480 -45.56 34.54 -1.24
N ALA A 481 -46.24 34.12 -2.31
CA ALA A 481 -45.66 33.26 -3.33
C ALA A 481 -44.88 34.10 -4.36
N LEU A 482 -43.55 34.15 -4.24
CA LEU A 482 -42.70 34.75 -5.26
C LEU A 482 -42.47 33.76 -6.42
N ARG A 483 -43.23 33.95 -7.51
CA ARG A 483 -42.95 33.28 -8.79
C ARG A 483 -41.68 33.87 -9.39
N PHE A 484 -40.58 33.12 -9.37
CA PHE A 484 -39.45 33.40 -10.25
C PHE A 484 -39.69 32.78 -11.62
N SER A 485 -39.89 33.63 -12.63
CA SER A 485 -39.93 33.22 -14.03
C SER A 485 -38.50 33.05 -14.56
N GLY A 486 -37.98 31.82 -14.52
CA GLY A 486 -36.73 31.48 -15.19
C GLY A 486 -36.88 31.53 -16.72
N PRO A 487 -35.81 31.84 -17.47
CA PRO A 487 -35.82 31.74 -18.92
C PRO A 487 -35.94 30.29 -19.38
N GLN A 488 -36.52 30.08 -20.57
CA GLN A 488 -36.65 28.75 -21.17
C GLN A 488 -35.28 28.21 -21.56
N GLN A 489 -34.77 27.19 -20.85
CA GLN A 489 -33.72 26.34 -21.39
C GLN A 489 -34.33 25.44 -22.47
N GLN A 490 -33.81 25.54 -23.70
CA GLN A 490 -34.16 24.62 -24.77
C GLN A 490 -33.50 23.26 -24.50
N ALA A 491 -34.18 22.17 -24.86
CA ALA A 491 -33.61 20.83 -24.75
C ALA A 491 -32.40 20.70 -25.70
N PHE A 492 -31.24 20.33 -25.15
CA PHE A 492 -30.04 20.02 -25.93
C PHE A 492 -30.16 18.65 -26.60
N GLY A 493 -30.89 18.61 -27.72
CA GLY A 493 -30.84 17.47 -28.63
C GLY A 493 -29.52 17.46 -29.40
N LEU A 494 -28.85 16.31 -29.45
CA LEU A 494 -27.62 16.08 -30.24
C LEU A 494 -27.88 16.29 -31.74
N GLN A 495 -27.52 17.46 -32.27
CA GLN A 495 -27.59 17.74 -33.71
C GLN A 495 -26.41 17.10 -34.44
N HIS A 496 -26.59 15.87 -34.90
CA HIS A 496 -25.57 15.16 -35.69
C HIS A 496 -25.26 15.86 -37.02
N LEU A 497 -23.98 15.83 -37.40
CA LEU A 497 -23.42 16.39 -38.64
C LEU A 497 -23.91 15.63 -39.87
N ASN A 498 -25.07 16.04 -40.39
CA ASN A 498 -25.58 15.58 -41.67
C ASN A 498 -24.76 16.15 -42.84
N THR A 499 -23.92 15.32 -43.48
CA THR A 499 -23.29 15.65 -44.76
C THR A 499 -23.86 14.77 -45.87
N SER A 500 -24.38 15.41 -46.92
CA SER A 500 -25.13 14.74 -47.98
C SER A 500 -24.20 14.09 -49.02
N ARG A 501 -24.55 12.88 -49.46
CA ARG A 501 -24.08 12.32 -50.74
C ARG A 501 -25.10 11.38 -51.36
N SER A 502 -24.99 11.24 -52.68
CA SER A 502 -26.03 10.74 -53.57
C SER A 502 -26.14 9.22 -53.61
N THR A 503 -27.36 8.74 -53.82
CA THR A 503 -27.67 7.36 -54.21
C THR A 503 -26.89 6.89 -55.44
N SER A 504 -26.23 5.74 -55.34
CA SER A 504 -25.98 4.86 -56.48
C SER A 504 -26.12 3.40 -56.04
N THR A 505 -26.81 2.60 -56.85
CA THR A 505 -27.13 1.20 -56.53
C THR A 505 -26.26 0.25 -57.34
N SER A 506 -25.62 -0.70 -56.65
CA SER A 506 -25.23 -1.99 -57.23
C SER A 506 -25.07 -3.00 -56.10
N ALA A 507 -25.82 -4.10 -56.16
CA ALA A 507 -25.64 -5.23 -55.25
C ALA A 507 -24.71 -6.27 -55.89
N SER A 508 -23.83 -6.87 -55.09
CA SER A 508 -23.18 -8.13 -55.41
C SER A 508 -23.10 -8.98 -54.14
N SER A 509 -23.47 -10.24 -54.26
CA SER A 509 -23.56 -11.19 -53.15
C SER A 509 -22.26 -11.98 -53.00
N ALA A 510 -21.70 -12.01 -51.79
CA ALA A 510 -20.70 -12.98 -51.39
C ALA A 510 -21.00 -13.44 -49.95
N SER A 511 -21.24 -14.73 -49.77
CA SER A 511 -21.41 -15.36 -48.46
C SER A 511 -20.06 -15.77 -47.89
N ASN A 512 -19.90 -15.64 -46.57
CA ASN A 512 -19.39 -16.69 -45.70
C ASN A 512 -19.68 -16.32 -44.24
N ASN A 513 -19.72 -17.32 -43.36
CA ASN A 513 -19.95 -17.14 -41.93
C ASN A 513 -18.65 -16.69 -41.24
N ASP A 514 -18.78 -15.95 -40.14
CA ASP A 514 -18.33 -16.37 -38.80
C ASP A 514 -18.87 -15.37 -37.73
N ASP A 515 -19.08 -15.85 -36.50
CA ASP A 515 -19.41 -15.15 -35.25
C ASP A 515 -20.46 -14.01 -35.25
N ASP A 516 -21.73 -14.40 -35.03
CA ASP A 516 -22.86 -13.52 -34.70
C ASP A 516 -22.80 -13.01 -33.24
N MET A 517 -21.89 -12.09 -32.95
CA MET A 517 -21.71 -11.46 -31.64
C MET A 517 -22.60 -10.22 -31.49
N GLY A 518 -23.90 -10.46 -31.32
CA GLY A 518 -24.97 -9.45 -31.34
C GLY A 518 -24.96 -8.42 -30.20
N ALA A 519 -24.23 -7.32 -30.38
CA ALA A 519 -24.46 -6.04 -29.70
C ALA A 519 -24.07 -4.88 -30.63
N ILE A 520 -24.89 -3.84 -30.75
CA ILE A 520 -24.63 -2.70 -31.65
C ILE A 520 -24.08 -1.53 -30.83
N ALA A 521 -22.85 -1.14 -31.14
CA ALA A 521 -22.28 0.15 -30.77
C ALA A 521 -22.05 1.00 -32.03
N THR A 522 -21.96 2.32 -31.84
CA THR A 522 -21.83 3.34 -32.88
C THR A 522 -20.80 2.98 -33.97
N GLY A 523 -21.16 3.20 -35.24
CA GLY A 523 -20.38 2.79 -36.40
C GLY A 523 -18.89 3.17 -36.37
N ARG A 524 -18.03 2.18 -36.66
CA ARG A 524 -16.56 2.27 -36.75
C ARG A 524 -16.10 3.42 -37.64
N VAL A 525 -15.11 4.17 -37.17
CA VAL A 525 -14.56 5.35 -37.84
C VAL A 525 -13.20 5.04 -38.46
N ASP A 526 -13.04 5.28 -39.76
CA ASP A 526 -11.71 5.26 -40.39
C ASP A 526 -10.83 6.38 -39.80
N THR A 527 -9.78 5.97 -39.09
CA THR A 527 -8.81 6.85 -38.45
C THR A 527 -7.45 6.85 -39.16
N THR A 528 -7.32 6.17 -40.31
CA THR A 528 -6.06 6.01 -41.06
C THR A 528 -5.38 7.35 -41.34
N GLN A 529 -6.14 8.33 -41.85
CA GLN A 529 -5.61 9.67 -42.16
C GLN A 529 -5.23 10.45 -40.89
N ARG A 530 -5.99 10.30 -39.79
CA ARG A 530 -5.72 10.98 -38.51
C ARG A 530 -4.40 10.48 -37.91
N VAL A 531 -4.19 9.17 -37.89
CA VAL A 531 -2.94 8.52 -37.43
C VAL A 531 -1.77 8.84 -38.36
N GLN A 532 -1.98 8.92 -39.68
CA GLN A 532 -0.93 9.32 -40.62
C GLN A 532 -0.49 10.79 -40.42
N ALA A 533 -1.44 11.71 -40.22
CA ALA A 533 -1.15 13.12 -39.93
C ALA A 533 -0.38 13.27 -38.60
N LEU A 534 -0.82 12.58 -37.54
CA LEU A 534 -0.11 12.55 -36.26
C LEU A 534 1.33 12.04 -36.41
N ARG A 535 1.58 10.98 -37.18
CA ARG A 535 2.95 10.48 -37.44
C ARG A 535 3.84 11.50 -38.16
N GLN A 536 3.28 12.37 -39.01
CA GLN A 536 4.03 13.48 -39.60
C GLN A 536 4.41 14.53 -38.55
N LEU A 537 3.53 14.85 -37.61
CA LEU A 537 3.82 15.76 -36.49
C LEU A 537 4.83 15.18 -35.50
N MET A 538 4.74 13.89 -35.19
CA MET A 538 5.74 13.16 -34.40
C MET A 538 7.14 13.27 -35.02
N SER A 539 7.24 13.10 -36.35
CA SER A 539 8.49 13.24 -37.09
C SER A 539 9.08 14.66 -37.02
N LYS A 540 8.23 15.71 -37.09
CA LYS A 540 8.67 17.11 -36.89
C LYS A 540 9.22 17.37 -35.50
N HIS A 541 8.65 16.73 -34.47
CA HIS A 541 9.10 16.85 -33.07
C HIS A 541 10.21 15.86 -32.70
N GLY A 542 10.66 15.00 -33.63
CA GLY A 542 11.74 14.04 -33.41
C GLY A 542 11.40 12.92 -32.41
N VAL A 543 10.12 12.57 -32.27
CA VAL A 543 9.64 11.51 -31.35
C VAL A 543 9.25 10.23 -32.12
N THR A 544 9.60 9.07 -31.56
CA THR A 544 9.37 7.74 -32.16
C THR A 544 8.07 7.10 -31.69
N ALA A 545 7.53 7.55 -30.56
CA ALA A 545 6.19 7.24 -30.07
C ALA A 545 5.51 8.51 -29.53
N TYR A 546 4.17 8.53 -29.49
CA TYR A 546 3.37 9.58 -28.87
C TYR A 546 2.25 8.95 -28.03
N VAL A 547 2.05 9.45 -26.81
CA VAL A 547 1.05 8.95 -25.86
C VAL A 547 -0.10 9.95 -25.75
N ILE A 548 -1.33 9.42 -25.82
CA ILE A 548 -2.58 10.18 -25.82
C ILE A 548 -3.49 9.57 -24.75
N PRO A 549 -3.45 10.07 -23.52
CA PRO A 549 -4.29 9.59 -22.42
C PRO A 549 -5.73 10.07 -22.60
N SER A 550 -6.62 9.65 -21.71
CA SER A 550 -8.04 10.06 -21.76
C SER A 550 -8.36 11.39 -21.10
N GLY A 551 -7.60 11.81 -20.08
CA GLY A 551 -7.91 13.00 -19.29
C GLY A 551 -7.56 14.34 -19.96
N ASP A 552 -7.96 15.42 -19.29
CA ASP A 552 -7.57 16.82 -19.60
C ASP A 552 -6.44 17.32 -18.66
N GLU A 553 -6.09 18.61 -18.75
CA GLU A 553 -5.06 19.25 -17.91
C GLU A 553 -5.43 19.35 -16.41
N HIS A 554 -6.70 19.07 -16.07
CA HIS A 554 -7.23 19.05 -14.72
C HIS A 554 -7.32 17.64 -14.12
N ALA A 555 -6.96 16.61 -14.89
CA ALA A 555 -7.17 15.19 -14.59
C ALA A 555 -8.64 14.78 -14.42
N SER A 556 -9.56 15.43 -15.15
CA SER A 556 -10.99 15.05 -15.20
C SER A 556 -11.17 13.64 -15.76
N GLU A 557 -11.97 12.79 -15.09
CA GLU A 557 -12.32 11.45 -15.60
C GLU A 557 -13.22 11.52 -16.84
N TYR A 558 -14.11 12.51 -16.89
CA TYR A 558 -14.97 12.83 -18.02
C TYR A 558 -14.53 14.19 -18.58
N PRO A 559 -13.69 14.27 -19.62
CA PRO A 559 -13.33 15.55 -20.23
C PRO A 559 -14.52 16.18 -20.98
N ALA A 560 -14.49 17.50 -21.13
CA ALA A 560 -15.34 18.18 -22.11
C ALA A 560 -14.99 17.75 -23.55
N GLU A 561 -15.91 17.92 -24.50
CA GLU A 561 -15.74 17.51 -25.90
C GLU A 561 -14.46 18.06 -26.56
N SER A 562 -14.05 19.28 -26.18
CA SER A 562 -12.81 19.93 -26.63
C SER A 562 -11.55 19.14 -26.28
N ASP A 563 -11.58 18.25 -25.30
CA ASP A 563 -10.41 17.57 -24.75
C ASP A 563 -10.47 16.04 -24.92
N LEU A 564 -11.52 15.49 -25.57
CA LEU A 564 -11.70 14.07 -25.95
C LEU A 564 -10.73 13.59 -27.07
N ARG A 565 -9.47 14.00 -27.02
CA ARG A 565 -8.40 13.76 -28.01
C ARG A 565 -8.20 12.28 -28.32
N ARG A 566 -8.23 11.42 -27.30
CA ARG A 566 -8.14 9.96 -27.45
C ARG A 566 -9.34 9.40 -28.19
N GLY A 567 -10.54 9.93 -27.96
CA GLY A 567 -11.74 9.57 -28.73
C GLY A 567 -11.61 9.97 -30.20
N TYR A 568 -11.21 11.22 -30.47
CA TYR A 568 -11.00 11.72 -31.83
C TYR A 568 -9.95 10.91 -32.62
N ILE A 569 -8.80 10.59 -32.03
CA ILE A 569 -7.72 9.89 -32.75
C ILE A 569 -7.99 8.40 -32.98
N THR A 570 -8.78 7.74 -32.11
CA THR A 570 -9.03 6.28 -32.15
C THR A 570 -10.40 5.87 -32.71
N GLY A 571 -11.43 6.71 -32.56
CA GLY A 571 -12.83 6.34 -32.75
C GLY A 571 -13.50 5.66 -31.54
N PHE A 572 -12.75 5.30 -30.48
CA PHE A 572 -13.27 4.64 -29.29
C PHE A 572 -13.72 5.64 -28.21
N THR A 573 -14.96 5.50 -27.73
CA THR A 573 -15.67 6.53 -26.93
C THR A 573 -15.89 6.19 -25.45
N GLY A 574 -15.41 5.05 -24.92
CA GLY A 574 -15.46 4.76 -23.47
C GLY A 574 -14.68 5.80 -22.64
N SER A 575 -14.88 5.91 -21.33
CA SER A 575 -14.21 6.96 -20.53
C SER A 575 -12.72 6.69 -20.29
N ALA A 576 -12.32 5.43 -20.10
CA ALA A 576 -10.97 5.07 -19.70
C ALA A 576 -10.09 4.52 -20.84
N GLY A 577 -8.79 4.83 -20.79
CA GLY A 577 -7.78 4.26 -21.66
C GLY A 577 -6.61 5.20 -21.98
N SER A 578 -5.65 4.71 -22.77
CA SER A 578 -4.54 5.48 -23.32
C SER A 578 -4.16 4.94 -24.70
N ALA A 579 -4.10 5.80 -25.69
CA ALA A 579 -3.61 5.46 -27.02
C ALA A 579 -2.10 5.71 -27.12
N VAL A 580 -1.38 4.76 -27.70
CA VAL A 580 0.06 4.85 -27.99
C VAL A 580 0.26 4.68 -29.49
N VAL A 581 0.70 5.74 -30.16
CA VAL A 581 1.02 5.72 -31.59
C VAL A 581 2.54 5.68 -31.76
N THR A 582 3.05 4.72 -32.52
CA THR A 582 4.46 4.66 -32.93
C THR A 582 4.58 5.00 -34.41
N THR A 583 5.81 5.04 -34.93
CA THR A 583 6.09 5.19 -36.36
C THR A 583 5.38 4.16 -37.26
N ASN A 584 5.03 2.98 -36.75
CA ASN A 584 4.43 1.87 -37.52
C ASN A 584 3.19 1.21 -36.89
N LYS A 585 2.98 1.29 -35.58
CA LYS A 585 1.79 0.73 -34.87
C LYS A 585 0.92 1.84 -34.29
N ALA A 586 -0.33 1.52 -33.99
CA ALA A 586 -1.19 2.30 -33.11
C ALA A 586 -1.90 1.33 -32.17
N LEU A 587 -1.87 1.60 -30.86
CA LEU A 587 -2.37 0.69 -29.83
C LEU A 587 -3.30 1.45 -28.88
N LEU A 588 -4.46 0.89 -28.54
CA LEU A 588 -5.32 1.39 -27.47
C LEU A 588 -5.20 0.47 -26.27
N PHE A 589 -4.74 1.01 -25.14
CA PHE A 589 -4.81 0.36 -23.84
C PHE A 589 -6.10 0.80 -23.13
N THR A 590 -6.90 -0.15 -22.64
CA THR A 590 -8.09 0.12 -21.80
C THR A 590 -8.40 -1.08 -20.90
N ASP A 591 -9.28 -0.91 -19.92
CA ASP A 591 -9.63 -1.90 -18.90
C ASP A 591 -10.86 -2.75 -19.24
N GLY A 592 -11.15 -3.75 -18.40
CA GLY A 592 -12.17 -4.78 -18.61
C GLY A 592 -13.60 -4.28 -18.83
N ARG A 593 -13.93 -3.03 -18.44
CA ARG A 593 -15.23 -2.41 -18.73
C ARG A 593 -15.45 -2.14 -20.23
N TYR A 594 -14.36 -2.09 -21.00
CA TYR A 594 -14.35 -1.53 -22.35
C TYR A 594 -13.86 -2.48 -23.45
N PHE A 595 -13.55 -3.75 -23.14
CA PHE A 595 -13.02 -4.70 -24.12
C PHE A 595 -13.96 -4.93 -25.32
N LEU A 596 -15.28 -5.07 -25.07
CA LEU A 596 -16.29 -5.28 -26.11
C LEU A 596 -16.48 -4.03 -26.96
N GLN A 597 -16.75 -2.88 -26.34
CA GLN A 597 -16.93 -1.59 -27.02
C GLN A 597 -15.71 -1.22 -27.88
N ALA A 598 -14.49 -1.40 -27.36
CA ALA A 598 -13.28 -1.09 -28.11
C ALA A 598 -13.05 -2.04 -29.30
N GLY A 599 -13.38 -3.33 -29.16
CA GLY A 599 -13.32 -4.29 -30.27
C GLY A 599 -14.30 -3.95 -31.41
N GLN A 600 -15.44 -3.34 -31.09
CA GLN A 600 -16.41 -2.87 -32.08
C GLN A 600 -15.95 -1.55 -32.73
N GLN A 601 -15.69 -0.51 -31.93
CA GLN A 601 -15.45 0.86 -32.40
C GLN A 601 -14.10 1.09 -33.09
N LEU A 602 -13.03 0.40 -32.68
CA LEU A 602 -11.70 0.57 -33.28
C LEU A 602 -11.64 0.08 -34.73
N GLU A 603 -10.88 0.77 -35.57
CA GLU A 603 -10.54 0.33 -36.92
C GLU A 603 -9.40 -0.72 -36.89
N PRO A 604 -9.65 -2.02 -37.16
CA PRO A 604 -8.67 -3.08 -36.93
C PRO A 604 -7.48 -3.06 -37.90
N SER A 605 -7.61 -2.40 -39.05
CA SER A 605 -6.48 -2.18 -39.97
C SER A 605 -5.47 -1.12 -39.47
N VAL A 606 -5.85 -0.34 -38.45
CA VAL A 606 -5.05 0.75 -37.88
C VAL A 606 -4.66 0.48 -36.42
N TRP A 607 -5.59 -0.02 -35.60
CA TRP A 607 -5.46 -0.10 -34.14
C TRP A 607 -5.39 -1.52 -33.61
N THR A 608 -4.45 -1.78 -32.69
CA THR A 608 -4.42 -2.98 -31.84
C THR A 608 -5.05 -2.68 -30.48
N LEU A 609 -6.05 -3.46 -30.07
CA LEU A 609 -6.62 -3.40 -28.71
C LEU A 609 -5.69 -4.13 -27.72
N MET A 610 -5.30 -3.43 -26.66
CA MET A 610 -4.47 -3.92 -25.56
C MET A 610 -5.32 -4.00 -24.29
N LYS A 611 -5.84 -5.20 -24.02
CA LYS A 611 -6.75 -5.49 -22.91
C LYS A 611 -6.03 -5.52 -21.55
N GLN A 612 -5.99 -4.39 -20.85
CA GLN A 612 -5.27 -4.28 -19.59
C GLN A 612 -5.91 -5.15 -18.49
N GLY A 613 -5.09 -5.97 -17.83
CA GLY A 613 -5.52 -6.92 -16.79
C GLY A 613 -5.48 -8.38 -17.22
N GLU A 614 -5.40 -8.67 -18.53
CA GLU A 614 -5.07 -10.03 -18.99
C GLU A 614 -3.57 -10.33 -18.69
N PRO A 615 -3.19 -11.52 -18.18
CA PRO A 615 -1.84 -11.79 -17.65
C PRO A 615 -0.65 -11.63 -18.62
N SER A 616 -0.92 -11.53 -19.92
CA SER A 616 0.08 -11.35 -20.99
C SER A 616 0.12 -9.93 -21.57
N VAL A 617 -0.78 -9.03 -21.14
CA VAL A 617 -0.91 -7.67 -21.67
C VAL A 617 -0.24 -6.66 -20.72
N PRO A 618 0.86 -6.00 -21.13
CA PRO A 618 1.49 -4.98 -20.29
C PRO A 618 0.61 -3.75 -20.13
N THR A 619 0.81 -2.98 -19.06
CA THR A 619 0.31 -1.60 -18.98
C THR A 619 0.91 -0.74 -20.10
N TRP A 620 0.30 0.40 -20.41
CA TRP A 620 0.87 1.31 -21.42
C TRP A 620 2.24 1.83 -20.98
N GLN A 621 2.43 2.11 -19.68
CA GLN A 621 3.71 2.51 -19.08
C GLN A 621 4.79 1.44 -19.28
N GLU A 622 4.46 0.17 -19.03
CA GLU A 622 5.38 -0.95 -19.27
C GLU A 622 5.67 -1.16 -20.75
N TYR A 623 4.69 -0.96 -21.64
CA TYR A 623 4.92 -1.08 -23.07
C TYR A 623 5.96 -0.05 -23.56
N LEU A 624 5.97 1.16 -23.00
CA LEU A 624 6.99 2.18 -23.33
C LEU A 624 8.42 1.75 -22.96
N SER A 625 8.60 1.04 -21.83
CA SER A 625 9.92 0.66 -21.30
C SER A 625 10.36 -0.77 -21.63
N LYS A 626 9.43 -1.67 -21.98
CA LYS A 626 9.69 -3.10 -22.27
C LYS A 626 9.49 -3.49 -23.74
N ASN A 627 8.69 -2.75 -24.51
CA ASN A 627 8.29 -3.14 -25.86
C ASN A 627 8.65 -2.14 -26.97
N LEU A 628 9.04 -0.91 -26.64
CA LEU A 628 9.64 0.03 -27.60
C LEU A 628 11.15 -0.24 -27.77
N PRO A 629 11.76 0.13 -28.91
CA PRO A 629 13.21 0.07 -29.09
C PRO A 629 13.96 0.96 -28.07
N ALA A 630 15.13 0.51 -27.64
CA ALA A 630 16.05 1.31 -26.84
C ALA A 630 16.43 2.63 -27.54
N ASN A 631 16.66 3.69 -26.77
CA ASN A 631 16.87 5.07 -27.24
C ASN A 631 15.64 5.68 -27.97
N SER A 632 14.43 5.20 -27.68
CA SER A 632 13.19 5.82 -28.16
C SER A 632 12.94 7.18 -27.49
N LYS A 633 12.35 8.09 -28.26
CA LYS A 633 11.85 9.38 -27.76
C LYS A 633 10.34 9.33 -27.71
N ILE A 634 9.77 9.30 -26.52
CA ILE A 634 8.33 9.18 -26.29
C ILE A 634 7.79 10.59 -26.08
N GLY A 635 7.10 11.15 -27.06
CA GLY A 635 6.39 12.42 -26.90
C GLY A 635 5.13 12.24 -26.06
N MET A 636 4.82 13.20 -25.20
CA MET A 636 3.55 13.27 -24.49
C MET A 636 3.23 14.72 -24.16
N ASP A 637 1.94 15.05 -24.09
CA ASP A 637 1.51 16.35 -23.60
C ASP A 637 1.80 16.47 -22.09
N ALA A 638 2.63 17.45 -21.71
CA ALA A 638 3.04 17.67 -20.33
C ALA A 638 1.89 18.09 -19.40
N SER A 639 0.78 18.59 -19.96
CA SER A 639 -0.43 18.89 -19.19
C SER A 639 -1.26 17.64 -18.88
N LEU A 640 -1.13 16.57 -19.66
CA LEU A 640 -1.98 15.37 -19.59
C LEU A 640 -1.30 14.17 -18.88
N ILE A 641 -0.16 14.39 -18.23
CA ILE A 641 0.53 13.41 -17.37
C ILE A 641 0.81 14.03 -16.01
N SER A 642 0.60 13.27 -14.93
CA SER A 642 0.95 13.75 -13.59
C SER A 642 2.46 13.88 -13.40
N ALA A 643 2.89 14.77 -12.52
CA ALA A 643 4.31 14.92 -12.18
C ALA A 643 4.89 13.65 -11.52
N ASP A 644 4.07 12.83 -10.86
CA ASP A 644 4.49 11.60 -10.18
C ASP A 644 4.61 10.42 -11.17
N ASP A 645 3.64 10.24 -12.07
CA ASP A 645 3.72 9.25 -13.17
C ASP A 645 4.88 9.57 -14.12
N ALA A 646 5.06 10.84 -14.47
CA ALA A 646 6.14 11.28 -15.35
C ALA A 646 7.53 11.00 -14.77
N LYS A 647 7.69 11.15 -13.44
CA LYS A 647 8.90 10.81 -12.69
C LYS A 647 9.23 9.32 -12.81
N ASP A 648 8.26 8.46 -12.56
CA ASP A 648 8.49 7.02 -12.52
C ASP A 648 8.65 6.43 -13.94
N ILE A 649 7.88 6.91 -14.92
CA ILE A 649 8.06 6.57 -16.34
C ILE A 649 9.43 7.01 -16.85
N THR A 650 9.90 8.21 -16.48
CA THR A 650 11.24 8.68 -16.85
C THR A 650 12.34 7.82 -16.22
N ALA A 651 12.16 7.39 -14.97
CA ALA A 651 13.09 6.49 -14.30
C ALA A 651 13.22 5.14 -15.02
N GLU A 652 12.11 4.52 -15.44
CA GLU A 652 12.14 3.27 -16.22
C GLU A 652 12.72 3.45 -17.63
N LEU A 653 12.31 4.48 -18.37
CA LEU A 653 12.81 4.76 -19.73
C LEU A 653 14.32 4.98 -19.76
N SER A 654 14.87 5.67 -18.75
CA SER A 654 16.32 5.96 -18.67
C SER A 654 17.20 4.70 -18.68
N LYS A 655 16.69 3.58 -18.16
CA LYS A 655 17.41 2.28 -18.08
C LYS A 655 17.70 1.67 -19.46
N ILE A 656 16.97 2.08 -20.49
CA ILE A 656 17.13 1.63 -21.89
C ILE A 656 17.59 2.78 -22.82
N GLY A 657 18.10 3.88 -22.26
CA GLY A 657 18.50 5.08 -23.01
C GLY A 657 17.35 5.86 -23.66
N SER A 658 16.11 5.43 -23.44
CA SER A 658 14.90 6.11 -23.94
C SER A 658 14.55 7.31 -23.04
N SER A 659 13.78 8.25 -23.57
CA SER A 659 13.39 9.46 -22.84
C SER A 659 11.92 9.82 -23.08
N LEU A 660 11.22 10.20 -22.01
CA LEU A 660 10.01 11.00 -22.12
C LEU A 660 10.38 12.39 -22.63
N VAL A 661 9.60 12.90 -23.58
CA VAL A 661 9.77 14.22 -24.20
C VAL A 661 8.48 15.02 -23.96
N PRO A 662 8.46 15.95 -22.99
CA PRO A 662 7.31 16.82 -22.79
C PRO A 662 7.12 17.73 -24.02
N ILE A 663 5.91 17.73 -24.58
CA ILE A 663 5.51 18.62 -25.68
C ILE A 663 4.35 19.46 -25.18
N ARG A 664 4.52 20.79 -25.13
CA ARG A 664 3.50 21.72 -24.59
C ARG A 664 2.36 22.03 -25.57
N GLU A 665 2.55 21.71 -26.85
CA GLU A 665 1.51 21.75 -27.87
C GLU A 665 0.99 20.33 -28.11
N ASN A 666 -0.32 20.10 -27.91
CA ASN A 666 -0.88 18.78 -28.13
C ASN A 666 -0.91 18.44 -29.64
N LEU A 667 -0.26 17.35 -30.03
CA LEU A 667 -0.18 16.96 -31.44
C LEU A 667 -1.52 16.48 -32.03
N VAL A 668 -2.50 16.09 -31.20
CA VAL A 668 -3.85 15.75 -31.68
C VAL A 668 -4.64 17.01 -32.04
N ASP A 669 -4.47 18.09 -31.27
CA ASP A 669 -5.15 19.37 -31.50
C ASP A 669 -4.74 19.98 -32.86
N GLN A 670 -3.52 19.69 -33.34
CA GLN A 670 -3.03 20.09 -34.67
C GLN A 670 -3.56 19.20 -35.83
N VAL A 671 -4.11 18.02 -35.53
CA VAL A 671 -4.78 17.14 -36.52
C VAL A 671 -6.29 17.40 -36.57
N TRP A 672 -6.87 17.81 -35.43
CA TRP A 672 -8.31 18.00 -35.26
C TRP A 672 -8.80 19.36 -35.80
N THR A 673 -9.04 19.44 -37.12
CA THR A 673 -9.52 20.67 -37.77
C THR A 673 -10.84 21.17 -37.19
N GLU A 674 -11.80 20.27 -36.99
CA GLU A 674 -13.12 20.56 -36.44
C GLU A 674 -13.15 20.37 -34.90
N ARG A 675 -12.15 20.91 -34.19
CA ARG A 675 -12.09 20.78 -32.72
C ARG A 675 -13.14 21.68 -32.05
N PRO A 676 -13.99 21.14 -31.14
CA PRO A 676 -14.92 21.96 -30.36
C PRO A 676 -14.18 23.02 -29.54
N SER A 677 -14.73 24.23 -29.49
CA SER A 677 -14.30 25.26 -28.54
C SER A 677 -14.55 24.78 -27.10
N ARG A 678 -13.57 24.96 -26.22
CA ARG A 678 -13.74 24.62 -24.80
C ARG A 678 -14.94 25.39 -24.20
N PRO A 679 -15.83 24.72 -23.45
CA PRO A 679 -16.94 25.37 -22.76
C PRO A 679 -16.53 26.52 -21.85
N GLY A 680 -17.45 27.48 -21.68
CA GLY A 680 -17.30 28.67 -20.85
C GLY A 680 -18.66 29.14 -20.34
N GLN A 681 -19.36 28.26 -19.62
CA GLN A 681 -20.71 28.48 -19.10
C GLN A 681 -20.69 29.38 -17.86
N PRO A 682 -21.82 30.06 -17.53
CA PRO A 682 -21.91 30.87 -16.33
C PRO A 682 -21.64 30.08 -15.04
N ILE A 683 -20.77 30.63 -14.20
CA ILE A 683 -20.47 30.11 -12.87
C ILE A 683 -21.48 30.70 -11.88
N PHE A 684 -21.85 29.95 -10.85
CA PHE A 684 -22.78 30.40 -9.81
C PHE A 684 -22.33 29.97 -8.41
N VAL A 685 -22.81 30.69 -7.40
CA VAL A 685 -22.48 30.47 -5.99
C VAL A 685 -23.32 29.34 -5.40
N LEU A 686 -22.66 28.34 -4.81
CA LEU A 686 -23.28 27.41 -3.88
C LEU A 686 -23.29 28.05 -2.49
N LYS A 687 -24.47 28.38 -1.96
CA LYS A 687 -24.55 29.14 -0.72
C LYS A 687 -24.05 28.35 0.50
N ASP A 688 -23.57 29.09 1.51
CA ASP A 688 -23.08 28.52 2.76
C ASP A 688 -24.16 27.74 3.55
N GLU A 689 -25.46 28.02 3.37
CA GLU A 689 -26.53 27.21 3.98
C GLU A 689 -26.71 25.84 3.32
N ILE A 690 -26.03 25.58 2.19
CA ILE A 690 -26.03 24.30 1.46
C ILE A 690 -24.63 23.65 1.52
N ALA A 691 -23.56 24.45 1.45
CA ALA A 691 -22.19 23.97 1.64
C ALA A 691 -21.83 23.68 3.11
N GLY A 692 -22.59 24.23 4.07
CA GLY A 692 -22.37 24.12 5.52
C GLY A 692 -21.14 24.85 6.07
N ARG A 693 -20.28 25.39 5.20
CA ARG A 693 -19.01 26.06 5.51
C ARG A 693 -18.66 27.11 4.45
N SER A 694 -18.11 28.25 4.86
CA SER A 694 -17.70 29.31 3.92
C SER A 694 -16.41 29.00 3.15
N SER A 695 -16.24 29.69 2.02
CA SER A 695 -14.99 29.70 1.22
C SER A 695 -13.76 30.09 2.07
N SER A 696 -13.82 31.20 2.80
CA SER A 696 -12.70 31.66 3.65
C SER A 696 -12.38 30.71 4.81
N ASP A 697 -13.34 29.93 5.32
CA ASP A 697 -13.06 28.88 6.31
C ASP A 697 -12.24 27.73 5.71
N LYS A 698 -12.55 27.33 4.47
CA LYS A 698 -11.83 26.28 3.73
C LYS A 698 -10.42 26.74 3.35
N ILE A 699 -10.29 27.97 2.85
CA ILE A 699 -9.00 28.62 2.52
C ILE A 699 -8.11 28.72 3.77
N ARG A 700 -8.66 29.09 4.93
CA ARG A 700 -7.93 29.18 6.20
C ARG A 700 -7.38 27.83 6.65
N GLU A 701 -8.21 26.78 6.66
CA GLU A 701 -7.76 25.44 7.03
C GLU A 701 -6.70 24.87 6.06
N LEU A 702 -6.86 25.10 4.75
CA LEU A 702 -5.86 24.75 3.75
C LEU A 702 -4.52 25.46 4.02
N ARG A 703 -4.53 26.76 4.35
CA ARG A 703 -3.32 27.49 4.76
C ARG A 703 -2.69 26.93 6.03
N ASP A 704 -3.47 26.49 7.00
CA ASP A 704 -2.92 25.92 8.23
C ASP A 704 -2.29 24.54 8.01
N GLU A 705 -2.78 23.74 7.04
CA GLU A 705 -2.08 22.53 6.58
C GLU A 705 -0.80 22.84 5.77
N ILE A 706 -0.83 23.86 4.90
CA ILE A 706 0.38 24.35 4.19
C ILE A 706 1.47 24.77 5.19
N LYS A 707 1.10 25.50 6.27
CA LYS A 707 2.01 25.88 7.36
C LYS A 707 2.55 24.67 8.12
N LYS A 708 1.71 23.68 8.47
CA LYS A 708 2.15 22.44 9.13
C LYS A 708 3.18 21.68 8.29
N LYS A 709 3.06 21.74 6.96
CA LYS A 709 4.02 21.18 6.00
C LYS A 709 5.24 22.07 5.71
N SER A 710 5.36 23.24 6.35
CA SER A 710 6.43 24.22 6.11
C SER A 710 6.54 24.71 4.65
N ALA A 711 5.45 24.62 3.89
CA ALA A 711 5.39 25.01 2.48
C ALA A 711 4.88 26.45 2.30
N HIS A 712 5.08 27.00 1.09
CA HIS A 712 4.73 28.40 0.79
C HIS A 712 3.36 28.56 0.12
N GLY A 713 2.78 27.47 -0.38
CA GLY A 713 1.45 27.45 -0.97
C GLY A 713 1.03 26.06 -1.45
N PHE A 714 -0.17 25.98 -2.01
CA PHE A 714 -0.75 24.79 -2.65
C PHE A 714 -1.36 25.17 -4.00
N VAL A 715 -1.17 24.32 -5.02
CA VAL A 715 -1.88 24.40 -6.30
C VAL A 715 -3.07 23.44 -6.28
N ALA A 716 -4.28 23.98 -6.39
CA ALA A 716 -5.47 23.20 -6.74
C ALA A 716 -5.50 23.06 -8.27
N ASN A 717 -5.42 21.81 -8.75
CA ASN A 717 -5.32 21.46 -10.16
C ASN A 717 -6.65 20.93 -10.71
N MET A 718 -7.40 20.21 -9.89
CA MET A 718 -8.61 19.50 -10.31
C MET A 718 -9.83 20.40 -10.11
N LEU A 719 -10.79 20.35 -11.04
CA LEU A 719 -11.90 21.30 -11.07
C LEU A 719 -12.86 21.17 -9.87
N ASP A 720 -12.95 19.97 -9.29
CA ASP A 720 -13.71 19.68 -8.08
C ASP A 720 -13.05 20.23 -6.81
N GLU A 721 -11.71 20.29 -6.74
CA GLU A 721 -10.97 21.01 -5.70
C GLU A 721 -11.33 22.50 -5.72
N VAL A 722 -11.28 23.13 -6.89
CA VAL A 722 -11.56 24.57 -7.04
C VAL A 722 -13.04 24.86 -6.76
N ALA A 723 -13.97 24.09 -7.33
CA ALA A 723 -15.40 24.23 -7.08
C ALA A 723 -15.75 24.05 -5.59
N TRP A 724 -15.16 23.06 -4.90
CA TRP A 724 -15.39 22.88 -3.46
C TRP A 724 -14.77 23.98 -2.60
N LEU A 725 -13.53 24.41 -2.91
CA LEU A 725 -12.79 25.38 -2.11
C LEU A 725 -13.48 26.76 -2.09
N PHE A 726 -13.96 27.24 -3.24
CA PHE A 726 -14.53 28.58 -3.38
C PHE A 726 -16.06 28.64 -3.21
N ASN A 727 -16.73 27.53 -2.92
CA ASN A 727 -18.20 27.43 -2.92
C ASN A 727 -18.83 27.85 -4.26
N LEU A 728 -18.19 27.50 -5.38
CA LEU A 728 -18.66 27.80 -6.74
C LEU A 728 -19.03 26.53 -7.51
N ARG A 729 -19.90 26.65 -8.50
CA ARG A 729 -20.33 25.56 -9.39
C ARG A 729 -20.50 26.08 -10.82
N GLY A 730 -20.41 25.18 -11.79
CA GLY A 730 -20.57 25.47 -13.22
C GLY A 730 -21.12 24.28 -13.98
N THR A 731 -21.06 24.32 -15.31
CA THR A 731 -21.48 23.22 -16.19
C THR A 731 -20.58 23.15 -17.43
N ASP A 732 -19.27 23.37 -17.26
CA ASP A 732 -18.31 23.28 -18.38
C ASP A 732 -17.95 21.83 -18.75
N VAL A 733 -18.12 20.91 -17.79
CA VAL A 733 -17.86 19.48 -17.96
C VAL A 733 -19.20 18.73 -17.92
N PRO A 734 -19.46 17.80 -18.86
CA PRO A 734 -20.67 16.98 -18.82
C PRO A 734 -20.85 16.27 -17.48
N TYR A 735 -22.07 16.33 -16.94
CA TYR A 735 -22.52 15.69 -15.68
C TYR A 735 -21.82 16.11 -14.37
N ASN A 736 -20.68 16.79 -14.45
CA ASN A 736 -19.87 17.21 -13.31
C ASN A 736 -20.03 18.74 -13.13
N PRO A 737 -20.58 19.24 -12.01
CA PRO A 737 -21.02 20.64 -11.86
C PRO A 737 -19.86 21.62 -11.58
N VAL A 738 -18.83 21.57 -12.43
CA VAL A 738 -17.55 22.28 -12.29
C VAL A 738 -17.31 23.22 -13.49
N PHE A 739 -16.25 24.01 -13.42
CA PHE A 739 -15.90 25.04 -14.39
C PHE A 739 -14.38 25.13 -14.60
N PHE A 740 -13.92 25.40 -15.82
CA PHE A 740 -12.50 25.39 -16.17
C PHE A 740 -11.72 26.45 -15.39
N SER A 741 -10.89 25.98 -14.44
CA SER A 741 -10.21 26.85 -13.49
C SER A 741 -9.03 26.18 -12.80
N PHE A 742 -8.12 27.02 -12.31
CA PHE A 742 -7.03 26.62 -11.39
C PHE A 742 -7.03 27.56 -10.19
N ALA A 743 -6.40 27.15 -9.08
CA ALA A 743 -6.12 28.08 -7.98
C ALA A 743 -4.74 27.89 -7.36
N LEU A 744 -4.12 29.00 -6.99
CA LEU A 744 -2.89 29.04 -6.19
C LEU A 744 -3.19 29.70 -4.84
N VAL A 745 -3.10 28.91 -3.78
CA VAL A 745 -3.30 29.36 -2.40
C VAL A 745 -1.92 29.53 -1.77
N LEU A 746 -1.47 30.78 -1.64
CA LEU A 746 -0.27 31.15 -0.89
C LEU A 746 -0.64 31.50 0.56
N LEU A 747 0.36 31.55 1.45
CA LEU A 747 0.16 31.91 2.86
C LEU A 747 -0.56 33.27 3.04
N GLU A 748 -0.22 34.27 2.22
CA GLU A 748 -0.74 35.65 2.34
C GLU A 748 -1.66 36.07 1.17
N LYS A 749 -1.94 35.19 0.20
CA LYS A 749 -2.69 35.54 -1.03
C LYS A 749 -3.44 34.34 -1.61
N VAL A 750 -4.60 34.55 -2.21
CA VAL A 750 -5.26 33.53 -3.06
C VAL A 750 -5.41 34.07 -4.47
N LEU A 751 -5.09 33.24 -5.46
CA LEU A 751 -5.30 33.50 -6.88
C LEU A 751 -6.27 32.45 -7.44
N LEU A 752 -7.35 32.91 -8.09
CA LEU A 752 -8.30 32.07 -8.82
C LEU A 752 -8.19 32.39 -10.33
N TYR A 753 -7.82 31.39 -11.12
CA TYR A 753 -7.61 31.47 -12.57
C TYR A 753 -8.84 30.96 -13.29
N VAL A 754 -9.55 31.85 -13.98
CA VAL A 754 -10.86 31.58 -14.59
C VAL A 754 -11.13 32.62 -15.69
N ASN A 755 -12.13 32.40 -16.55
CA ASN A 755 -12.51 33.38 -17.57
C ASN A 755 -13.51 34.39 -17.01
N ASP A 756 -13.19 35.69 -17.07
CA ASP A 756 -14.02 36.75 -16.44
C ASP A 756 -15.46 36.82 -16.99
N HIS A 757 -15.67 36.38 -18.24
CA HIS A 757 -17.00 36.33 -18.87
C HIS A 757 -17.93 35.26 -18.26
N GLN A 758 -17.39 34.30 -17.49
CA GLN A 758 -18.18 33.31 -16.76
C GLN A 758 -18.65 33.82 -15.39
N LEU A 759 -18.21 35.02 -14.97
CA LEU A 759 -18.40 35.56 -13.61
C LEU A 759 -19.33 36.76 -13.59
N ASP A 760 -20.49 36.62 -12.96
CA ASP A 760 -21.38 37.74 -12.64
C ASP A 760 -20.95 38.50 -11.36
N ASN A 761 -21.74 39.51 -10.99
CA ASN A 761 -21.47 40.32 -9.79
C ASN A 761 -21.69 39.54 -8.48
N ASP A 762 -22.59 38.56 -8.43
CA ASP A 762 -22.89 37.82 -7.20
C ASP A 762 -21.77 36.82 -6.89
N VAL A 763 -21.19 36.17 -7.91
CA VAL A 763 -19.95 35.39 -7.80
C VAL A 763 -18.77 36.28 -7.38
N LYS A 764 -18.60 37.44 -8.02
CA LYS A 764 -17.53 38.40 -7.68
C LYS A 764 -17.66 38.95 -6.25
N ASN A 765 -18.88 39.13 -5.75
CA ASN A 765 -19.14 39.52 -4.36
C ASN A 765 -18.87 38.38 -3.36
N ALA A 766 -19.29 37.14 -3.68
CA ALA A 766 -19.14 35.98 -2.81
C ALA A 766 -17.69 35.55 -2.57
N LEU A 767 -16.80 35.79 -3.54
CA LEU A 767 -15.36 35.53 -3.42
C LEU A 767 -14.63 36.50 -2.46
N GLY A 768 -15.23 37.66 -2.16
CA GLY A 768 -14.67 38.67 -1.25
C GLY A 768 -13.36 39.30 -1.75
N SER A 769 -12.69 40.05 -0.86
CA SER A 769 -11.43 40.73 -1.16
C SER A 769 -10.17 39.87 -0.96
N GLU A 770 -10.33 38.64 -0.44
CA GLU A 770 -9.23 37.69 -0.20
C GLU A 770 -8.75 36.99 -1.48
N VAL A 771 -9.65 36.83 -2.46
CA VAL A 771 -9.39 36.09 -3.70
C VAL A 771 -9.12 37.08 -4.84
N THR A 772 -7.91 37.04 -5.39
CA THR A 772 -7.57 37.80 -6.60
C THR A 772 -7.94 37.00 -7.84
N LEU A 773 -8.87 37.50 -8.64
CA LEU A 773 -9.20 36.93 -9.94
C LEU A 773 -8.04 37.14 -10.93
N ARG A 774 -7.75 36.11 -11.75
CA ARG A 774 -6.75 36.11 -12.81
C ARG A 774 -7.36 35.45 -14.07
N PRO A 775 -7.01 35.87 -15.30
CA PRO A 775 -7.43 35.16 -16.50
C PRO A 775 -6.91 33.72 -16.49
N TYR A 776 -7.72 32.75 -16.92
CA TYR A 776 -7.35 31.33 -16.98
C TYR A 776 -5.95 31.09 -17.59
N ALA A 777 -5.67 31.72 -18.75
CA ALA A 777 -4.41 31.57 -19.47
C ALA A 777 -3.16 32.12 -18.73
N GLU A 778 -3.32 32.97 -17.70
CA GLU A 778 -2.19 33.49 -16.91
C GLU A 778 -1.65 32.49 -15.87
N PHE A 779 -2.30 31.34 -15.67
CA PHE A 779 -1.95 30.35 -14.64
C PHE A 779 -0.47 29.95 -14.70
N TYR A 780 -0.02 29.34 -15.79
CA TYR A 780 1.38 28.93 -15.95
C TYR A 780 2.35 30.12 -15.96
N ASN A 781 1.93 31.29 -16.46
CA ASN A 781 2.75 32.52 -16.45
C ASN A 781 3.01 33.02 -15.02
N ASP A 782 2.02 32.91 -14.13
CA ASP A 782 2.18 33.27 -12.71
C ASP A 782 2.92 32.19 -11.92
N LEU A 783 2.72 30.90 -12.22
CA LEU A 783 3.54 29.82 -11.64
C LEU A 783 5.02 30.02 -11.95
N HIS A 784 5.38 30.44 -13.17
CA HIS A 784 6.75 30.79 -13.53
C HIS A 784 7.31 31.96 -12.69
N LYS A 785 6.50 33.00 -12.42
CA LYS A 785 6.90 34.14 -11.56
C LYS A 785 7.11 33.68 -10.12
N VAL A 786 6.14 32.94 -9.56
CA VAL A 786 6.18 32.41 -8.19
C VAL A 786 7.36 31.45 -8.00
N GLY A 787 7.62 30.55 -8.95
CA GLY A 787 8.76 29.62 -8.90
C GLY A 787 10.14 30.31 -8.97
N ALA A 788 10.23 31.46 -9.66
CA ALA A 788 11.43 32.28 -9.73
C ALA A 788 11.64 33.18 -8.49
N GLU A 789 10.55 33.64 -7.86
CA GLU A 789 10.57 34.39 -6.61
C GLU A 789 10.76 33.49 -5.37
N LEU A 790 10.49 32.19 -5.49
CA LEU A 790 10.61 31.20 -4.42
C LEU A 790 12.08 30.93 -4.07
N GLY A 791 12.45 31.24 -2.82
CA GLY A 791 13.81 31.01 -2.29
C GLY A 791 14.25 29.54 -2.31
N ASP A 792 15.53 29.30 -2.05
CA ASP A 792 16.08 27.94 -2.05
C ASP A 792 15.74 27.20 -0.75
N GLY A 793 15.37 25.92 -0.90
CA GLY A 793 14.77 25.11 0.18
C GLY A 793 13.28 25.39 0.41
N HIS A 794 12.67 26.37 -0.26
CA HIS A 794 11.23 26.62 -0.20
C HIS A 794 10.48 25.89 -1.33
N LYS A 795 9.24 25.49 -1.06
CA LYS A 795 8.44 24.64 -1.95
C LYS A 795 6.96 25.03 -1.99
N ILE A 796 6.34 24.78 -3.15
CA ILE A 796 4.90 24.76 -3.35
C ILE A 796 4.40 23.31 -3.32
N LEU A 797 3.30 23.04 -2.62
CA LEU A 797 2.65 21.74 -2.60
C LEU A 797 1.81 21.54 -3.87
N ILE A 798 1.91 20.36 -4.48
CA ILE A 798 1.06 19.95 -5.60
C ILE A 798 0.47 18.56 -5.31
N GLY A 799 -0.78 18.31 -5.72
CA GLY A 799 -1.41 17.00 -5.56
C GLY A 799 -0.76 15.92 -6.44
N LYS A 800 -0.89 14.63 -6.07
CA LYS A 800 -0.49 13.48 -6.92
C LYS A 800 -0.98 13.61 -8.38
N SER A 801 -2.19 14.14 -8.60
CA SER A 801 -2.79 14.34 -9.93
C SER A 801 -2.30 15.58 -10.70
N ALA A 802 -1.52 16.46 -10.08
CA ALA A 802 -1.08 17.71 -10.72
C ALA A 802 -0.09 17.42 -11.86
N SER A 803 -0.25 18.13 -12.98
CA SER A 803 0.46 17.80 -14.22
C SER A 803 1.96 18.10 -14.18
N LEU A 804 2.73 17.42 -15.03
CA LEU A 804 4.15 17.72 -15.25
C LEU A 804 4.33 19.19 -15.66
N ALA A 805 3.42 19.76 -16.46
CA ALA A 805 3.43 21.18 -16.83
C ALA A 805 3.32 22.13 -15.62
N VAL A 806 2.60 21.76 -14.55
CA VAL A 806 2.56 22.55 -13.29
C VAL A 806 3.91 22.48 -12.57
N GLN A 807 4.53 21.30 -12.49
CA GLN A 807 5.88 21.16 -11.93
C GLN A 807 6.93 21.95 -12.73
N GLU A 808 6.91 21.85 -14.05
CA GLU A 808 7.82 22.58 -14.95
C GLU A 808 7.60 24.10 -14.83
N ALA A 809 6.34 24.55 -14.74
CA ALA A 809 6.03 25.97 -14.56
C ALA A 809 6.61 26.53 -13.26
N LEU A 810 6.53 25.78 -12.16
CA LEU A 810 7.09 26.16 -10.85
C LEU A 810 8.64 26.07 -10.77
N GLY A 811 9.33 25.69 -11.84
CA GLY A 811 10.80 25.58 -11.86
C GLY A 811 11.35 24.17 -11.61
N GLY A 812 10.50 23.15 -11.70
CA GLY A 812 10.88 21.73 -11.62
C GLY A 812 10.84 21.11 -10.22
N ALA A 813 11.24 19.85 -10.14
CA ALA A 813 11.12 18.98 -8.95
C ALA A 813 11.81 19.52 -7.67
N SER A 814 12.72 20.49 -7.78
CA SER A 814 13.37 21.16 -6.65
C SER A 814 12.44 22.16 -5.93
N LYS A 815 11.53 22.82 -6.67
CA LYS A 815 10.64 23.88 -6.17
C LYS A 815 9.25 23.38 -5.77
N VAL A 816 8.96 22.08 -5.96
CA VAL A 816 7.66 21.45 -5.60
C VAL A 816 7.80 20.32 -4.58
N GLU A 817 6.71 20.03 -3.87
CA GLU A 817 6.49 18.78 -3.12
C GLU A 817 5.20 18.12 -3.60
N ILE A 818 5.31 16.90 -4.13
CA ILE A 818 4.14 16.09 -4.50
C ILE A 818 3.56 15.46 -3.23
N VAL A 819 2.28 15.70 -2.98
CA VAL A 819 1.55 15.22 -1.79
C VAL A 819 0.21 14.61 -2.19
N ARG A 820 -0.42 13.82 -1.30
CA ARG A 820 -1.88 13.61 -1.40
C ARG A 820 -2.55 14.97 -1.20
N SER A 821 -3.52 15.31 -2.06
CA SER A 821 -4.14 16.63 -2.03
C SER A 821 -4.85 16.89 -0.72
N ILE A 822 -4.60 18.08 -0.14
CA ILE A 822 -5.20 18.53 1.11
C ILE A 822 -6.70 18.81 0.90
N VAL A 823 -7.07 19.40 -0.25
CA VAL A 823 -8.47 19.74 -0.57
C VAL A 823 -9.29 18.47 -0.80
N VAL A 824 -8.69 17.45 -1.44
CA VAL A 824 -9.28 16.12 -1.61
C VAL A 824 -9.50 15.44 -0.25
N ASP A 825 -8.49 15.45 0.64
CA ASP A 825 -8.62 14.92 2.00
C ASP A 825 -9.72 15.65 2.80
N GLN A 826 -9.85 16.97 2.64
CA GLN A 826 -10.87 17.78 3.30
C GLN A 826 -12.29 17.47 2.79
N LYS A 827 -12.53 17.54 1.47
CA LYS A 827 -13.88 17.36 0.89
C LYS A 827 -14.40 15.92 0.93
N SER A 828 -13.51 14.94 1.12
CA SER A 828 -13.90 13.55 1.35
C SER A 828 -14.79 13.37 2.59
N ILE A 829 -14.62 14.23 3.61
CA ILE A 829 -15.35 14.24 4.88
C ILE A 829 -16.47 15.26 4.82
N LYS A 830 -17.72 14.79 4.72
CA LYS A 830 -18.89 15.66 4.61
C LYS A 830 -19.23 16.26 5.97
N ASN A 831 -19.63 17.52 5.99
CA ASN A 831 -20.24 18.12 7.18
C ASN A 831 -21.73 17.76 7.29
N ASP A 832 -22.35 18.00 8.45
CA ASP A 832 -23.73 17.54 8.71
C ASP A 832 -24.78 18.17 7.77
N VAL A 833 -24.51 19.36 7.19
CA VAL A 833 -25.39 19.97 6.16
C VAL A 833 -25.27 19.23 4.84
N GLU A 834 -24.05 18.93 4.40
CA GLU A 834 -23.78 18.15 3.17
C GLU A 834 -24.38 16.73 3.31
N LEU A 835 -24.28 16.10 4.48
CA LEU A 835 -24.90 14.79 4.75
C LEU A 835 -26.43 14.83 4.73
N GLU A 836 -27.05 15.89 5.24
CA GLU A 836 -28.51 16.01 5.19
C GLU A 836 -29.01 16.28 3.77
N GLY A 837 -28.28 17.09 3.00
CA GLY A 837 -28.50 17.24 1.57
C GLY A 837 -28.45 15.89 0.83
N PHE A 838 -27.42 15.07 1.10
CA PHE A 838 -27.33 13.70 0.58
C PHE A 838 -28.58 12.86 0.93
N ARG A 839 -29.10 12.91 2.17
CA ARG A 839 -30.34 12.19 2.53
C ARG A 839 -31.55 12.70 1.75
N GLN A 840 -31.75 14.02 1.69
CA GLN A 840 -32.92 14.61 1.05
C GLN A 840 -32.90 14.43 -0.48
N SER A 841 -31.73 14.49 -1.12
CA SER A 841 -31.59 14.18 -2.55
C SER A 841 -31.94 12.73 -2.88
N HIS A 842 -31.43 11.75 -2.13
CA HIS A 842 -31.74 10.33 -2.37
C HIS A 842 -33.21 9.95 -2.09
N ILE A 843 -33.87 10.61 -1.13
CA ILE A 843 -35.32 10.42 -0.89
C ILE A 843 -36.15 10.94 -2.07
N ARG A 844 -35.76 12.07 -2.67
CA ARG A 844 -36.43 12.63 -3.87
C ARG A 844 -36.15 11.80 -5.12
N ASP A 845 -34.91 11.38 -5.32
CA ASP A 845 -34.53 10.55 -6.47
C ASP A 845 -35.18 9.16 -6.42
N GLY A 846 -35.27 8.58 -5.21
CA GLY A 846 -36.07 7.38 -4.95
C GLY A 846 -37.53 7.49 -5.40
N ALA A 847 -38.14 8.69 -5.33
CA ALA A 847 -39.47 8.93 -5.86
C ALA A 847 -39.49 8.88 -7.40
N ALA A 848 -38.55 9.55 -8.08
CA ALA A 848 -38.44 9.51 -9.54
C ALA A 848 -38.20 8.09 -10.07
N LEU A 849 -37.34 7.31 -9.41
CA LEU A 849 -37.08 5.90 -9.72
C LEU A 849 -38.34 5.03 -9.54
N CYS A 850 -39.10 5.24 -8.46
CA CYS A 850 -40.38 4.54 -8.27
C CYS A 850 -41.43 4.93 -9.31
N GLN A 851 -41.50 6.19 -9.75
CA GLN A 851 -42.37 6.59 -10.86
C GLN A 851 -41.94 5.97 -12.19
N TYR A 852 -40.63 5.91 -12.42
CA TYR A 852 -40.03 5.35 -13.62
C TYR A 852 -40.26 3.84 -13.75
N PHE A 853 -39.87 3.03 -12.76
CA PHE A 853 -40.05 1.58 -12.83
C PHE A 853 -41.55 1.19 -12.84
N ALA A 854 -42.41 1.94 -12.16
CA ALA A 854 -43.86 1.76 -12.23
C ALA A 854 -44.45 2.09 -13.61
N TRP A 855 -43.94 3.13 -14.28
CA TRP A 855 -44.31 3.45 -15.67
C TRP A 855 -43.79 2.40 -16.64
N LEU A 856 -42.55 1.92 -16.46
CA LEU A 856 -41.90 0.98 -17.37
C LEU A 856 -42.62 -0.37 -17.36
N GLU A 857 -42.87 -0.93 -16.17
CA GLU A 857 -43.64 -2.18 -16.03
C GLU A 857 -45.05 -2.05 -16.63
N GLU A 858 -45.73 -0.91 -16.40
CA GLU A 858 -47.03 -0.60 -17.03
C GLU A 858 -46.95 -0.56 -18.57
N GLN A 859 -45.90 0.02 -19.17
CA GLN A 859 -45.79 0.09 -20.63
C GLN A 859 -45.49 -1.29 -21.23
N LEU A 860 -44.56 -2.04 -20.63
CA LEU A 860 -44.11 -3.33 -21.11
C LEU A 860 -45.22 -4.40 -20.96
N HIS A 861 -45.93 -4.43 -19.84
CA HIS A 861 -47.10 -5.32 -19.66
C HIS A 861 -48.29 -4.92 -20.55
N ALA A 862 -48.39 -3.65 -20.94
CA ALA A 862 -49.33 -3.21 -21.99
C ALA A 862 -48.86 -3.55 -23.42
N GLY A 863 -47.75 -4.28 -23.59
CA GLY A 863 -47.23 -4.72 -24.89
C GLY A 863 -46.60 -3.61 -25.73
N LYS A 864 -46.27 -2.46 -25.14
CA LYS A 864 -45.56 -1.39 -25.84
C LYS A 864 -44.08 -1.73 -25.92
N LYS A 865 -43.47 -1.46 -27.06
CA LYS A 865 -42.02 -1.41 -27.19
C LYS A 865 -41.55 -0.06 -26.64
N VAL A 866 -40.61 -0.11 -25.70
CA VAL A 866 -39.87 1.03 -25.17
C VAL A 866 -38.39 0.69 -25.37
N THR A 867 -37.64 1.54 -26.06
CA THR A 867 -36.20 1.33 -26.22
C THR A 867 -35.42 1.62 -24.94
N GLU A 868 -34.20 1.11 -24.84
CA GLU A 868 -33.30 1.45 -23.75
C GLU A 868 -33.12 2.97 -23.62
N SER A 869 -32.94 3.69 -24.74
CA SER A 869 -32.85 5.15 -24.76
C SER A 869 -34.16 5.82 -24.33
N GLU A 870 -35.33 5.38 -24.82
CA GLU A 870 -36.63 5.91 -24.39
C GLU A 870 -36.86 5.69 -22.89
N GLY A 871 -36.32 4.60 -22.34
CA GLY A 871 -36.28 4.33 -20.91
C GLY A 871 -35.43 5.36 -20.15
N ALA A 872 -34.19 5.59 -20.59
CA ALA A 872 -33.28 6.57 -19.99
C ALA A 872 -33.86 8.00 -20.03
N ASP A 873 -34.36 8.43 -21.20
CA ASP A 873 -35.03 9.71 -21.39
C ASP A 873 -36.23 9.87 -20.44
N LYS A 874 -36.98 8.80 -20.21
CA LYS A 874 -38.15 8.83 -19.32
C LYS A 874 -37.77 8.96 -17.85
N LEU A 875 -36.70 8.32 -17.40
CA LEU A 875 -36.18 8.49 -16.03
C LEU A 875 -35.68 9.93 -15.82
N SER A 876 -34.90 10.48 -16.76
CA SER A 876 -34.47 11.89 -16.68
C SER A 876 -35.65 12.86 -16.66
N GLN A 877 -36.72 12.62 -17.44
CA GLN A 877 -37.95 13.43 -17.36
C GLN A 877 -38.61 13.44 -15.97
N PHE A 878 -38.56 12.33 -15.22
CA PHE A 878 -39.04 12.31 -13.83
C PHE A 878 -38.10 13.10 -12.92
N ARG A 879 -36.78 12.93 -13.05
CA ARG A 879 -35.76 13.67 -12.28
C ARG A 879 -35.80 15.19 -12.50
N GLN A 880 -35.97 15.62 -13.76
CA GLN A 880 -36.14 17.02 -14.17
C GLN A 880 -37.35 17.71 -13.51
N SER A 881 -38.35 16.95 -13.04
CA SER A 881 -39.51 17.49 -12.33
C SER A 881 -39.28 17.74 -10.84
N LEU A 882 -38.18 17.21 -10.28
CA LEU A 882 -37.86 17.31 -8.85
C LEU A 882 -37.27 18.68 -8.50
N PRO A 883 -37.54 19.22 -7.29
CA PRO A 883 -36.85 20.40 -6.81
C PRO A 883 -35.36 20.12 -6.64
N HIS A 884 -34.55 21.18 -6.75
CA HIS A 884 -33.08 21.18 -6.67
C HIS A 884 -32.31 20.50 -7.82
N PHE A 885 -32.98 19.80 -8.76
CA PHE A 885 -32.32 19.12 -9.89
C PHE A 885 -31.45 20.07 -10.75
N ARG A 886 -30.33 19.56 -11.26
CA ARG A 886 -29.33 20.28 -12.07
C ARG A 886 -28.80 19.51 -13.29
N GLY A 887 -29.10 18.22 -13.41
CA GLY A 887 -28.66 17.35 -14.51
C GLY A 887 -28.55 15.90 -14.02
N GLU A 888 -28.31 14.94 -14.92
CA GLU A 888 -27.84 13.62 -14.50
C GLU A 888 -26.38 13.73 -13.98
N SER A 889 -25.94 12.82 -13.11
CA SER A 889 -24.56 12.78 -12.57
C SER A 889 -23.59 11.95 -13.43
N PHE A 890 -24.12 11.18 -14.37
CA PHE A 890 -23.44 10.51 -15.48
C PHE A 890 -24.45 10.10 -16.57
N THR A 891 -23.99 9.53 -17.70
CA THR A 891 -24.89 8.97 -18.72
C THR A 891 -25.66 7.77 -18.16
N THR A 892 -26.99 7.82 -18.17
CA THR A 892 -27.82 6.68 -17.72
C THR A 892 -27.56 5.42 -18.55
N ILE A 893 -27.14 4.36 -17.86
CA ILE A 893 -26.98 3.01 -18.39
C ILE A 893 -28.35 2.34 -18.32
N SER A 894 -29.05 2.30 -19.45
CA SER A 894 -30.29 1.54 -19.62
C SER A 894 -29.97 0.37 -20.54
N SER A 895 -30.18 -0.86 -20.08
CA SER A 895 -29.65 -2.05 -20.77
C SER A 895 -30.52 -3.30 -20.57
N THR A 896 -30.80 -4.03 -21.65
CA THR A 896 -31.57 -5.28 -21.65
C THR A 896 -30.77 -6.43 -22.26
N GLY A 897 -30.89 -7.63 -21.70
CA GLY A 897 -30.20 -8.83 -22.21
C GLY A 897 -28.69 -8.59 -22.37
N PRO A 898 -28.08 -8.93 -23.53
CA PRO A 898 -26.63 -8.86 -23.74
C PRO A 898 -25.99 -7.50 -23.46
N ASN A 899 -26.72 -6.39 -23.64
CA ASN A 899 -26.22 -5.05 -23.34
C ASN A 899 -25.91 -4.88 -21.84
N GLY A 900 -26.65 -5.56 -20.95
CA GLY A 900 -26.42 -5.52 -19.51
C GLY A 900 -25.08 -6.12 -19.07
N ALA A 901 -24.45 -6.96 -19.90
CA ALA A 901 -23.10 -7.47 -19.65
C ALA A 901 -22.00 -6.42 -19.90
N ILE A 902 -22.30 -5.34 -20.65
CA ILE A 902 -21.36 -4.26 -20.94
C ILE A 902 -21.40 -3.28 -19.76
N ILE A 903 -20.44 -3.40 -18.84
CA ILE A 903 -20.43 -2.75 -17.51
C ILE A 903 -20.76 -1.24 -17.57
N HIS A 904 -20.18 -0.53 -18.55
CA HIS A 904 -20.42 0.89 -18.84
C HIS A 904 -21.15 1.07 -20.21
N TYR A 905 -22.27 0.37 -20.42
CA TYR A 905 -23.10 0.54 -21.62
C TYR A 905 -23.69 1.96 -21.72
N SER A 906 -23.89 2.45 -22.95
CA SER A 906 -24.61 3.69 -23.23
C SER A 906 -25.56 3.43 -24.40
N PRO A 907 -26.89 3.53 -24.21
CA PRO A 907 -27.83 3.29 -25.29
C PRO A 907 -27.67 4.32 -26.42
N ASP A 908 -27.53 3.85 -27.65
CA ASP A 908 -27.57 4.66 -28.86
C ASP A 908 -29.04 4.83 -29.30
N PRO A 909 -29.61 6.05 -29.29
CA PRO A 909 -31.01 6.28 -29.67
C PRO A 909 -31.38 5.82 -31.09
N SER A 910 -30.37 5.62 -31.96
CA SER A 910 -30.57 5.17 -33.34
C SER A 910 -30.49 3.65 -33.54
N SER A 911 -29.98 2.89 -32.56
CA SER A 911 -29.69 1.46 -32.73
C SER A 911 -29.97 0.56 -31.51
N CYS A 912 -30.29 1.12 -30.33
CA CYS A 912 -30.60 0.32 -29.13
C CYS A 912 -31.89 -0.52 -29.25
N PRO A 913 -31.93 -1.74 -28.68
CA PRO A 913 -33.11 -2.60 -28.68
C PRO A 913 -34.28 -2.04 -27.84
N ALA A 914 -35.44 -2.66 -28.06
CA ALA A 914 -36.57 -2.56 -27.13
C ALA A 914 -36.31 -3.43 -25.88
N ILE A 915 -36.61 -2.91 -24.69
CA ILE A 915 -36.52 -3.64 -23.42
C ILE A 915 -37.47 -4.84 -23.48
N ASP A 916 -36.96 -6.06 -23.33
CA ASP A 916 -37.78 -7.27 -23.30
C ASP A 916 -38.22 -7.59 -21.86
N VAL A 917 -39.40 -8.20 -21.72
CA VAL A 917 -39.90 -8.67 -20.42
C VAL A 917 -39.30 -10.01 -20.00
N ASN A 918 -38.78 -10.78 -20.95
CA ASN A 918 -38.21 -12.12 -20.73
C ASN A 918 -36.70 -12.10 -20.47
N GLU A 919 -36.09 -10.92 -20.52
CA GLU A 919 -34.67 -10.69 -20.29
C GLU A 919 -34.43 -9.93 -18.98
N ILE A 920 -33.17 -9.93 -18.53
CA ILE A 920 -32.72 -9.05 -17.46
C ILE A 920 -32.66 -7.60 -17.99
N TYR A 921 -33.13 -6.66 -17.17
CA TYR A 921 -33.03 -5.23 -17.40
C TYR A 921 -32.21 -4.57 -16.29
N LEU A 922 -31.03 -4.07 -16.62
CA LEU A 922 -30.16 -3.32 -15.71
C LEU A 922 -30.30 -1.83 -16.03
N CYS A 923 -30.68 -1.05 -15.02
CA CYS A 923 -30.78 0.40 -15.07
C CYS A 923 -29.89 1.01 -14.00
N ASP A 924 -28.84 1.71 -14.43
CA ASP A 924 -27.92 2.45 -13.57
C ASP A 924 -27.87 3.92 -13.99
N SER A 925 -28.02 4.81 -12.99
CA SER A 925 -28.23 6.22 -13.24
C SER A 925 -28.19 7.05 -11.94
N GLY A 926 -27.65 8.26 -12.03
CA GLY A 926 -27.65 9.22 -10.92
C GLY A 926 -27.98 10.64 -11.35
N ALA A 927 -28.23 11.52 -10.38
CA ALA A 927 -28.61 12.91 -10.60
C ALA A 927 -27.81 13.90 -9.74
N GLN A 928 -27.54 15.07 -10.32
CA GLN A 928 -27.06 16.24 -9.62
C GLN A 928 -28.24 17.04 -9.08
N PHE A 929 -28.27 17.26 -7.77
CA PHE A 929 -29.11 18.24 -7.09
C PHE A 929 -28.22 19.30 -6.44
N THR A 930 -28.70 20.53 -6.22
CA THR A 930 -27.90 21.58 -5.57
C THR A 930 -27.38 21.20 -4.18
N ASP A 931 -28.07 20.27 -3.53
CA ASP A 931 -27.86 19.74 -2.19
C ASP A 931 -27.40 18.26 -2.21
N GLY A 932 -26.87 17.73 -3.31
CA GLY A 932 -26.28 16.39 -3.31
C GLY A 932 -26.18 15.74 -4.69
N THR A 933 -25.38 14.68 -4.77
CA THR A 933 -25.22 13.86 -5.97
C THR A 933 -25.73 12.46 -5.66
N THR A 934 -26.58 11.89 -6.51
CA THR A 934 -27.07 10.51 -6.37
C THR A 934 -26.36 9.57 -7.32
N ASP A 935 -26.31 8.30 -6.91
CA ASP A 935 -25.87 7.16 -7.72
C ASP A 935 -26.68 5.93 -7.33
N VAL A 936 -27.10 5.11 -8.31
CA VAL A 936 -28.00 3.97 -8.09
C VAL A 936 -28.24 3.10 -9.33
N THR A 937 -27.63 1.93 -9.31
CA THR A 937 -28.06 0.76 -10.09
C THR A 937 -29.21 -0.03 -9.46
N ARG A 938 -30.21 -0.40 -10.27
CA ARG A 938 -31.16 -1.48 -10.01
C ARG A 938 -31.28 -2.42 -11.20
N THR A 939 -31.24 -3.73 -10.91
CA THR A 939 -31.52 -4.78 -11.89
C THR A 939 -32.92 -5.35 -11.67
N TRP A 940 -33.67 -5.53 -12.77
CA TRP A 940 -35.06 -5.99 -12.80
C TRP A 940 -35.27 -7.11 -13.83
N HIS A 941 -36.40 -7.80 -13.71
CA HIS A 941 -36.94 -8.74 -14.69
C HIS A 941 -38.47 -8.65 -14.70
N PHE A 942 -39.08 -8.29 -15.83
CA PHE A 942 -40.51 -7.94 -15.88
C PHE A 942 -41.47 -9.13 -16.16
N GLY A 943 -40.93 -10.25 -16.63
CA GLY A 943 -41.60 -11.54 -16.80
C GLY A 943 -41.15 -12.56 -15.74
N LYS A 944 -40.99 -13.83 -16.12
CA LYS A 944 -40.51 -14.89 -15.21
C LYS A 944 -38.98 -15.12 -15.38
N PRO A 945 -38.13 -14.80 -14.38
CA PRO A 945 -36.68 -14.99 -14.50
C PRO A 945 -36.26 -16.47 -14.53
N ALA A 946 -35.09 -16.72 -15.12
CA ALA A 946 -34.44 -18.02 -15.13
C ALA A 946 -33.75 -18.34 -13.78
N PRO A 947 -33.54 -19.62 -13.42
CA PRO A 947 -32.85 -19.99 -12.18
C PRO A 947 -31.43 -19.43 -12.07
N GLU A 948 -30.72 -19.29 -13.19
CA GLU A 948 -29.39 -18.65 -13.23
C GLU A 948 -29.44 -17.16 -12.87
N HIS A 949 -30.44 -16.42 -13.36
CA HIS A 949 -30.66 -15.01 -13.01
C HIS A 949 -30.92 -14.86 -11.51
N ILE A 950 -31.81 -15.69 -10.95
CA ILE A 950 -32.18 -15.66 -9.54
C ILE A 950 -30.94 -15.95 -8.66
N ARG A 951 -30.17 -16.98 -9.02
CA ARG A 951 -28.95 -17.33 -8.26
C ARG A 951 -27.91 -16.22 -8.32
N ALA A 952 -27.57 -15.73 -9.51
CA ALA A 952 -26.56 -14.69 -9.67
C ALA A 952 -26.98 -13.37 -8.98
N PHE A 953 -28.25 -12.95 -9.12
CA PHE A 953 -28.79 -11.79 -8.40
C PHE A 953 -28.68 -11.96 -6.89
N THR A 954 -28.97 -13.15 -6.38
CA THR A 954 -28.88 -13.43 -4.94
C THR A 954 -27.44 -13.41 -4.43
N ARG A 955 -26.47 -13.89 -5.22
CA ARG A 955 -25.03 -13.78 -4.86
C ARG A 955 -24.55 -12.32 -4.85
N VAL A 956 -24.97 -11.52 -5.84
CA VAL A 956 -24.71 -10.07 -5.84
C VAL A 956 -25.34 -9.39 -4.61
N LEU A 957 -26.59 -9.73 -4.30
CA LEU A 957 -27.32 -9.19 -3.14
C LEU A 957 -26.68 -9.58 -1.80
N GLN A 958 -26.20 -10.82 -1.65
CA GLN A 958 -25.43 -11.24 -0.47
C GLN A 958 -24.18 -10.36 -0.29
N GLY A 959 -23.47 -10.04 -1.38
CA GLY A 959 -22.31 -9.15 -1.36
C GLY A 959 -22.67 -7.71 -0.94
N HIS A 960 -23.74 -7.16 -1.53
CA HIS A 960 -24.27 -5.83 -1.22
C HIS A 960 -24.62 -5.70 0.26
N ILE A 961 -25.37 -6.67 0.78
CA ILE A 961 -25.81 -6.75 2.17
C ILE A 961 -24.63 -6.92 3.13
N ALA A 962 -23.60 -7.68 2.74
CA ALA A 962 -22.40 -7.89 3.54
C ALA A 962 -21.55 -6.61 3.72
N ILE A 963 -21.57 -5.70 2.73
CA ILE A 963 -20.96 -4.36 2.87
C ILE A 963 -21.82 -3.46 3.74
N ASP A 964 -23.12 -3.30 3.44
CA ASP A 964 -24.00 -2.34 4.14
C ASP A 964 -24.07 -2.64 5.66
N ARG A 965 -24.07 -3.93 6.02
CA ARG A 965 -24.09 -4.40 7.42
C ARG A 965 -22.70 -4.50 8.07
N ALA A 966 -21.62 -4.11 7.41
CA ALA A 966 -20.26 -4.29 7.91
C ALA A 966 -19.94 -3.37 9.11
N ILE A 967 -19.52 -3.97 10.23
CA ILE A 967 -18.97 -3.25 11.39
C ILE A 967 -17.46 -3.48 11.48
N PHE A 968 -16.68 -2.41 11.37
CA PHE A 968 -15.22 -2.46 11.23
C PHE A 968 -14.51 -1.42 12.12
N PRO A 969 -13.27 -1.67 12.59
CA PRO A 969 -12.57 -0.72 13.45
C PRO A 969 -12.12 0.54 12.69
N LYS A 970 -12.01 1.68 13.38
CA LYS A 970 -11.44 2.91 12.79
C LYS A 970 -10.02 2.63 12.25
N GLY A 971 -9.73 3.13 11.05
CA GLY A 971 -8.45 2.89 10.37
C GLY A 971 -8.46 1.73 9.36
N THR A 972 -9.52 0.93 9.26
CA THR A 972 -9.70 -0.03 8.15
C THR A 972 -9.78 0.71 6.81
N THR A 973 -9.12 0.17 5.79
CA THR A 973 -9.13 0.67 4.41
C THR A 973 -10.22 -0.03 3.60
N GLY A 974 -10.77 0.62 2.57
CA GLY A 974 -11.84 0.01 1.75
C GLY A 974 -11.35 -1.21 0.95
N TYR A 975 -10.05 -1.27 0.64
CA TYR A 975 -9.38 -2.46 0.11
C TYR A 975 -9.61 -3.72 0.97
N LEU A 976 -9.72 -3.58 2.30
CA LEU A 976 -9.98 -4.70 3.22
C LEU A 976 -11.46 -5.11 3.32
N LEU A 977 -12.39 -4.33 2.75
CA LEU A 977 -13.83 -4.61 2.77
C LEU A 977 -14.36 -5.20 1.45
N ASP A 978 -13.70 -4.93 0.32
CA ASP A 978 -14.06 -5.43 -1.03
C ASP A 978 -14.29 -6.96 -1.09
N VAL A 979 -13.53 -7.72 -0.30
CA VAL A 979 -13.67 -9.18 -0.17
C VAL A 979 -15.05 -9.63 0.34
N LEU A 980 -15.73 -8.80 1.15
CA LEU A 980 -17.06 -9.11 1.68
C LEU A 980 -18.12 -9.15 0.58
N ALA A 981 -17.98 -8.26 -0.41
CA ALA A 981 -18.87 -8.20 -1.56
C ALA A 981 -18.65 -9.35 -2.56
N ARG A 982 -17.38 -9.72 -2.81
CA ARG A 982 -17.03 -10.79 -3.77
C ARG A 982 -17.30 -12.19 -3.26
N ARG A 983 -17.18 -12.45 -1.95
CA ARG A 983 -17.19 -13.81 -1.37
C ARG A 983 -18.36 -14.67 -1.88
N ALA A 984 -19.57 -14.13 -1.91
CA ALA A 984 -20.77 -14.86 -2.30
C ALA A 984 -20.75 -15.31 -3.78
N LEU A 985 -20.11 -14.53 -4.66
CA LEU A 985 -19.89 -14.88 -6.06
C LEU A 985 -18.75 -15.89 -6.20
N TRP A 986 -17.65 -15.71 -5.46
CA TRP A 986 -16.53 -16.67 -5.44
C TRP A 986 -16.94 -18.08 -4.97
N GLU A 987 -17.91 -18.21 -4.07
CA GLU A 987 -18.49 -19.50 -3.67
C GLU A 987 -19.15 -20.26 -4.84
N ASP A 988 -19.54 -19.56 -5.90
CA ASP A 988 -20.08 -20.13 -7.15
C ASP A 988 -19.09 -20.06 -8.33
N GLY A 989 -17.85 -19.58 -8.10
CA GLY A 989 -16.82 -19.40 -9.13
C GLY A 989 -16.95 -18.14 -9.98
N LEU A 990 -17.76 -17.17 -9.55
CA LEU A 990 -18.09 -15.93 -10.28
C LEU A 990 -17.34 -14.71 -9.69
N ASP A 991 -17.14 -13.64 -10.47
CA ASP A 991 -16.54 -12.36 -10.01
C ASP A 991 -16.92 -11.19 -10.96
N TYR A 992 -16.58 -9.94 -10.60
CA TYR A 992 -16.82 -8.72 -11.39
C TYR A 992 -15.57 -7.86 -11.60
N ARG A 993 -15.43 -7.32 -12.81
CA ARG A 993 -14.22 -6.64 -13.31
C ARG A 993 -14.09 -5.16 -12.89
N HIS A 994 -14.76 -4.72 -11.83
CA HIS A 994 -14.72 -3.35 -11.28
C HIS A 994 -14.57 -3.33 -9.75
N GLY A 995 -14.55 -2.14 -9.15
CA GLY A 995 -14.53 -1.98 -7.69
C GLY A 995 -15.88 -2.35 -7.06
N THR A 996 -15.91 -2.40 -5.74
CA THR A 996 -17.14 -2.53 -4.94
C THR A 996 -17.74 -1.16 -4.59
N GLY A 997 -16.99 -0.08 -4.79
CA GLY A 997 -17.47 1.30 -4.69
C GLY A 997 -16.40 2.36 -4.80
N HIS A 998 -16.83 3.59 -5.07
CA HIS A 998 -16.05 4.82 -5.11
C HIS A 998 -16.64 5.83 -4.14
N GLY A 999 -15.85 6.82 -3.71
CA GLY A 999 -16.41 7.98 -3.02
C GLY A 999 -17.36 8.79 -3.92
N VAL A 1000 -18.23 9.60 -3.31
CA VAL A 1000 -19.15 10.51 -4.03
C VAL A 1000 -19.07 11.93 -3.45
N GLY A 1001 -19.00 12.94 -4.32
CA GLY A 1001 -18.91 14.36 -3.95
C GLY A 1001 -20.26 15.02 -3.69
N HIS A 1002 -20.30 16.07 -2.85
CA HIS A 1002 -21.55 16.79 -2.55
C HIS A 1002 -21.85 17.85 -3.62
N PHE A 1003 -22.82 17.54 -4.49
CA PHE A 1003 -23.12 18.31 -5.71
C PHE A 1003 -21.83 18.55 -6.51
N LEU A 1004 -21.09 17.47 -6.77
CA LEU A 1004 -19.76 17.46 -7.38
C LEU A 1004 -19.64 16.19 -8.25
N ASN A 1005 -18.43 15.78 -8.60
CA ASN A 1005 -18.19 14.54 -9.34
C ASN A 1005 -18.83 13.35 -8.62
N VAL A 1006 -19.49 12.48 -9.39
CA VAL A 1006 -20.10 11.25 -8.88
C VAL A 1006 -19.03 10.27 -8.40
N HIS A 1007 -17.91 10.17 -9.13
CA HIS A 1007 -16.69 9.52 -8.65
C HIS A 1007 -15.79 10.56 -7.94
N GLU A 1008 -15.61 10.42 -6.62
CA GLU A 1008 -14.77 11.28 -5.80
C GLU A 1008 -13.73 10.46 -5.02
N GLY A 1009 -12.44 10.77 -5.20
CA GLY A 1009 -11.37 10.27 -4.33
C GLY A 1009 -11.25 11.05 -3.00
N PRO A 1010 -10.49 10.52 -2.01
CA PRO A 1010 -9.57 9.38 -2.13
C PRO A 1010 -10.13 8.09 -1.50
N GLN A 1011 -11.39 8.07 -1.09
CA GLN A 1011 -12.10 6.89 -0.55
C GLN A 1011 -12.72 6.02 -1.64
N GLY A 1012 -12.99 4.76 -1.30
CA GLY A 1012 -13.61 3.76 -2.17
C GLY A 1012 -13.35 2.35 -1.61
N ILE A 1013 -14.03 1.35 -2.15
CA ILE A 1013 -13.96 -0.06 -1.77
C ILE A 1013 -13.57 -0.85 -3.02
N GLY A 1014 -12.39 -1.45 -3.04
CA GLY A 1014 -11.91 -2.12 -4.25
C GLY A 1014 -10.47 -2.62 -4.19
N THR A 1015 -10.11 -3.45 -5.15
CA THR A 1015 -8.77 -4.06 -5.30
C THR A 1015 -7.67 -3.08 -5.77
N ARG A 1016 -8.01 -1.83 -6.11
CA ARG A 1016 -7.03 -0.81 -6.52
C ARG A 1016 -6.18 -0.35 -5.33
N ALA A 1017 -4.86 -0.30 -5.49
CA ALA A 1017 -3.92 0.02 -4.41
C ALA A 1017 -4.19 1.36 -3.69
N VAL A 1018 -4.73 2.37 -4.39
CA VAL A 1018 -5.13 3.66 -3.80
C VAL A 1018 -6.18 3.51 -2.68
N PHE A 1019 -7.09 2.53 -2.77
CA PHE A 1019 -8.07 2.23 -1.72
C PHE A 1019 -7.46 1.55 -0.49
N ASN A 1020 -6.15 1.28 -0.51
CA ASN A 1020 -5.36 0.87 0.65
C ASN A 1020 -4.44 1.98 1.20
N GLU A 1021 -4.27 3.11 0.49
CA GLU A 1021 -3.60 4.32 1.00
C GLU A 1021 -4.54 5.18 1.90
N THR A 1022 -5.85 4.94 1.82
CA THR A 1022 -6.89 5.73 2.50
C THR A 1022 -7.73 4.83 3.42
N SER A 1023 -7.63 5.08 4.73
CA SER A 1023 -8.56 4.51 5.70
C SER A 1023 -9.93 5.16 5.60
N LEU A 1024 -10.99 4.37 5.74
CA LEU A 1024 -12.35 4.88 5.83
C LEU A 1024 -12.52 5.66 7.13
N LYS A 1025 -13.19 6.82 7.02
CA LYS A 1025 -13.41 7.78 8.10
C LYS A 1025 -14.90 8.11 8.19
N GLU A 1026 -15.31 8.46 9.40
CA GLU A 1026 -16.62 9.02 9.70
C GLU A 1026 -16.98 10.18 8.76
N ASN A 1027 -18.22 10.20 8.27
CA ASN A 1027 -18.78 11.12 7.28
C ASN A 1027 -18.19 11.06 5.84
N MET A 1028 -17.44 10.00 5.49
CA MET A 1028 -17.23 9.67 4.08
C MET A 1028 -18.53 9.14 3.44
N VAL A 1029 -18.79 9.54 2.19
CA VAL A 1029 -19.88 9.01 1.35
C VAL A 1029 -19.26 8.19 0.21
N ILE A 1030 -19.79 6.99 -0.02
CA ILE A 1030 -19.23 5.95 -0.90
C ILE A 1030 -20.38 5.17 -1.56
N SER A 1031 -20.21 4.62 -2.77
CA SER A 1031 -21.08 3.58 -3.33
C SER A 1031 -20.80 2.19 -2.74
N ASN A 1032 -21.77 1.30 -2.90
CA ASN A 1032 -21.74 -0.13 -2.58
C ASN A 1032 -22.44 -0.83 -3.76
N GLU A 1033 -21.67 -1.18 -4.79
CA GLU A 1033 -22.10 -1.46 -6.18
C GLU A 1033 -21.74 -2.87 -6.73
N PRO A 1034 -21.75 -3.97 -5.95
CA PRO A 1034 -21.37 -5.28 -6.49
C PRO A 1034 -22.24 -5.72 -7.68
N GLY A 1035 -21.66 -6.56 -8.54
CA GLY A 1035 -22.35 -7.06 -9.73
C GLY A 1035 -21.82 -8.40 -10.24
N TYR A 1036 -22.38 -8.86 -11.35
CA TYR A 1036 -21.93 -10.02 -12.13
C TYR A 1036 -22.35 -9.82 -13.59
N TYR A 1037 -21.49 -10.20 -14.55
CA TYR A 1037 -21.68 -9.95 -15.97
C TYR A 1037 -21.36 -11.21 -16.77
N GLU A 1038 -22.37 -11.80 -17.37
CA GLU A 1038 -22.27 -12.97 -18.23
C GLU A 1038 -22.02 -12.47 -19.67
N ASP A 1039 -20.74 -12.39 -20.06
CA ASP A 1039 -20.29 -11.80 -21.33
C ASP A 1039 -21.16 -12.26 -22.52
N GLY A 1040 -21.92 -11.34 -23.11
CA GLY A 1040 -22.78 -11.60 -24.27
C GLY A 1040 -24.18 -12.17 -23.98
N LYS A 1041 -24.62 -12.27 -22.71
CA LYS A 1041 -25.98 -12.72 -22.36
C LYS A 1041 -26.77 -11.73 -21.50
N TRP A 1042 -26.22 -11.33 -20.35
CA TRP A 1042 -26.90 -10.46 -19.38
C TRP A 1042 -25.93 -9.99 -18.29
N GLY A 1043 -26.32 -8.99 -17.51
CA GLY A 1043 -25.55 -8.53 -16.36
C GLY A 1043 -26.44 -7.98 -15.25
N ILE A 1044 -25.89 -7.98 -14.04
CA ILE A 1044 -26.58 -7.65 -12.79
C ILE A 1044 -25.66 -6.75 -11.97
N ARG A 1045 -26.21 -5.66 -11.43
CA ARG A 1045 -25.58 -4.83 -10.40
C ARG A 1045 -26.66 -4.35 -9.43
N ILE A 1046 -26.30 -4.20 -8.16
CA ILE A 1046 -27.20 -3.74 -7.10
C ILE A 1046 -26.42 -2.69 -6.31
N GLU A 1047 -26.96 -1.48 -6.19
CA GLU A 1047 -26.18 -0.36 -5.70
C GLU A 1047 -26.92 0.60 -4.77
N ASN A 1048 -26.26 0.99 -3.69
CA ASN A 1048 -26.67 2.07 -2.81
C ASN A 1048 -25.46 2.98 -2.54
N LEU A 1049 -25.69 4.28 -2.38
CA LEU A 1049 -24.75 5.11 -1.64
C LEU A 1049 -24.91 4.89 -0.13
N VAL A 1050 -23.79 4.98 0.59
CA VAL A 1050 -23.68 4.78 2.03
C VAL A 1050 -22.82 5.88 2.67
N ILE A 1051 -23.20 6.31 3.88
CA ILE A 1051 -22.37 7.16 4.74
C ILE A 1051 -21.63 6.28 5.74
N VAL A 1052 -20.33 6.50 5.93
CA VAL A 1052 -19.55 5.89 7.02
C VAL A 1052 -19.88 6.59 8.35
N ARG A 1053 -20.39 5.84 9.35
CA ARG A 1053 -20.86 6.37 10.64
C ARG A 1053 -20.28 5.59 11.83
N PRO A 1054 -20.29 6.12 13.07
CA PRO A 1054 -19.84 5.38 14.25
C PRO A 1054 -20.72 4.17 14.57
N ALA A 1055 -20.11 3.00 14.74
CA ALA A 1055 -20.81 1.82 15.23
C ALA A 1055 -20.86 1.80 16.76
N LYS A 1056 -22.03 1.46 17.33
CA LYS A 1056 -22.18 1.14 18.76
C LYS A 1056 -21.99 -0.35 18.97
N THR A 1057 -20.76 -0.76 19.28
CA THR A 1057 -20.40 -2.15 19.58
C THR A 1057 -20.56 -2.48 21.08
N PRO A 1058 -20.87 -3.73 21.47
CA PRO A 1058 -20.92 -4.13 22.88
C PRO A 1058 -19.58 -4.01 23.62
N ASN A 1059 -18.46 -4.03 22.88
CA ASN A 1059 -17.10 -3.88 23.39
C ASN A 1059 -16.33 -2.89 22.50
N ASN A 1060 -15.38 -2.14 23.06
CA ASN A 1060 -14.48 -1.26 22.32
C ASN A 1060 -13.02 -1.67 22.55
N PHE A 1061 -12.53 -2.65 21.76
CA PHE A 1061 -11.18 -3.20 21.94
C PHE A 1061 -10.10 -2.14 21.72
N GLY A 1062 -9.16 -2.02 22.67
CA GLY A 1062 -8.08 -1.03 22.64
C GLY A 1062 -8.55 0.42 22.59
N SER A 1063 -9.81 0.71 22.97
CA SER A 1063 -10.47 2.01 22.79
C SER A 1063 -10.52 2.54 21.34
N LYS A 1064 -10.23 1.68 20.34
CA LYS A 1064 -9.97 2.05 18.93
C LYS A 1064 -11.17 2.70 18.24
N GLY A 1065 -12.39 2.38 18.67
CA GLY A 1065 -13.63 2.81 18.04
C GLY A 1065 -13.95 2.02 16.76
N TYR A 1066 -15.24 1.92 16.45
CA TYR A 1066 -15.76 1.17 15.31
C TYR A 1066 -16.64 2.06 14.43
N LEU A 1067 -16.77 1.65 13.18
CA LEU A 1067 -17.54 2.27 12.11
C LEU A 1067 -18.50 1.24 11.51
N THR A 1068 -19.57 1.74 10.90
CA THR A 1068 -20.63 1.03 10.17
C THR A 1068 -21.06 1.91 9.00
N PHE A 1069 -21.91 1.40 8.13
CA PHE A 1069 -22.57 2.20 7.10
C PHE A 1069 -23.99 2.66 7.52
N GLU A 1070 -24.48 3.69 6.82
CA GLU A 1070 -25.85 4.24 6.85
C GLU A 1070 -26.28 4.44 5.39
N HIS A 1071 -27.21 3.64 4.88
CA HIS A 1071 -27.64 3.68 3.48
C HIS A 1071 -28.46 4.94 3.14
N LEU A 1072 -28.11 5.57 2.01
CA LEU A 1072 -28.76 6.76 1.46
C LEU A 1072 -29.84 6.41 0.43
N THR A 1073 -29.53 5.53 -0.52
CA THR A 1073 -30.36 5.25 -1.69
C THR A 1073 -31.69 4.60 -1.31
N MET A 1074 -32.80 5.20 -1.77
CA MET A 1074 -34.16 4.80 -1.40
C MET A 1074 -34.93 4.22 -2.61
N CYS A 1075 -34.58 3.02 -3.07
CA CYS A 1075 -35.26 2.36 -4.19
C CYS A 1075 -35.42 0.85 -3.92
N PRO A 1076 -36.61 0.24 -4.12
CA PRO A 1076 -36.82 -1.19 -3.86
C PRO A 1076 -35.87 -2.10 -4.63
N ILE A 1077 -35.63 -3.30 -4.10
CA ILE A 1077 -34.84 -4.38 -4.71
C ILE A 1077 -35.80 -5.53 -5.06
N GLN A 1078 -35.75 -6.06 -6.28
CA GLN A 1078 -36.79 -6.97 -6.76
C GLN A 1078 -36.75 -8.35 -6.06
N VAL A 1079 -37.70 -8.59 -5.16
CA VAL A 1079 -37.83 -9.85 -4.41
C VAL A 1079 -37.98 -11.10 -5.28
N SER A 1080 -38.62 -11.00 -6.46
CA SER A 1080 -38.78 -12.16 -7.35
C SER A 1080 -37.51 -12.58 -8.10
N LEU A 1081 -36.38 -11.89 -7.89
CA LEU A 1081 -35.03 -12.32 -8.30
C LEU A 1081 -34.22 -12.92 -7.14
N VAL A 1082 -34.80 -13.08 -5.94
CA VAL A 1082 -34.10 -13.56 -4.74
C VAL A 1082 -34.40 -15.04 -4.45
N ASP A 1083 -33.35 -15.85 -4.35
CA ASP A 1083 -33.39 -17.19 -3.77
C ASP A 1083 -33.42 -17.06 -2.24
N ALA A 1084 -34.59 -17.30 -1.67
CA ALA A 1084 -34.83 -17.19 -0.24
C ALA A 1084 -34.06 -18.24 0.58
N ASP A 1085 -33.56 -19.33 -0.01
CA ASP A 1085 -32.83 -20.38 0.73
C ASP A 1085 -31.31 -20.12 0.78
N LEU A 1086 -30.79 -19.19 -0.03
CA LEU A 1086 -29.40 -18.72 0.05
C LEU A 1086 -29.19 -17.59 1.07
N LEU A 1087 -30.23 -16.79 1.36
CA LEU A 1087 -30.11 -15.67 2.32
C LEU A 1087 -30.16 -16.13 3.78
N THR A 1088 -29.28 -15.57 4.62
CA THR A 1088 -29.38 -15.78 6.08
C THR A 1088 -30.62 -15.09 6.65
N ARG A 1089 -31.02 -15.48 7.87
CA ARG A 1089 -32.14 -14.83 8.58
C ARG A 1089 -31.94 -13.32 8.70
N GLU A 1090 -30.70 -12.90 8.93
CA GLU A 1090 -30.34 -11.49 9.12
C GLU A 1090 -30.28 -10.73 7.78
N ASP A 1091 -29.97 -11.39 6.65
CA ASP A 1091 -30.05 -10.78 5.31
C ASP A 1091 -31.51 -10.55 4.90
N LYS A 1092 -32.37 -11.55 5.16
CA LYS A 1092 -33.82 -11.43 5.01
C LYS A 1092 -34.37 -10.30 5.88
N GLN A 1093 -33.95 -10.22 7.14
CA GLN A 1093 -34.36 -9.14 8.03
C GLN A 1093 -33.95 -7.77 7.48
N TRP A 1094 -32.68 -7.59 7.06
CA TRP A 1094 -32.21 -6.35 6.45
C TRP A 1094 -33.03 -5.96 5.21
N LEU A 1095 -33.32 -6.90 4.31
CA LEU A 1095 -34.05 -6.61 3.07
C LEU A 1095 -35.51 -6.18 3.36
N ASN A 1096 -36.15 -6.85 4.32
CA ASN A 1096 -37.48 -6.48 4.79
C ASN A 1096 -37.50 -5.10 5.47
N GLU A 1097 -36.52 -4.80 6.33
CA GLU A 1097 -36.40 -3.51 7.02
C GLU A 1097 -36.07 -2.35 6.05
N TYR A 1098 -35.18 -2.60 5.08
CA TYR A 1098 -34.87 -1.66 3.99
C TYR A 1098 -36.12 -1.32 3.17
N HIS A 1099 -36.93 -2.32 2.79
CA HIS A 1099 -38.19 -2.08 2.07
C HIS A 1099 -39.24 -1.31 2.89
N GLU A 1100 -39.34 -1.56 4.20
CA GLU A 1100 -40.22 -0.78 5.09
C GLU A 1100 -39.75 0.68 5.20
N GLU A 1101 -38.45 0.94 5.27
CA GLU A 1101 -37.89 2.29 5.29
C GLU A 1101 -38.09 3.04 3.95
N VAL A 1102 -37.83 2.39 2.81
CA VAL A 1102 -38.07 2.98 1.48
C VAL A 1102 -39.54 3.35 1.31
N LEU A 1103 -40.46 2.46 1.70
CA LEU A 1103 -41.90 2.74 1.67
C LEU A 1103 -42.28 3.93 2.58
N ALA A 1104 -41.70 4.02 3.78
CA ALA A 1104 -41.96 5.09 4.73
C ALA A 1104 -41.42 6.45 4.28
N LYS A 1105 -40.23 6.50 3.66
CA LYS A 1105 -39.58 7.75 3.19
C LYS A 1105 -40.09 8.22 1.83
N VAL A 1106 -40.27 7.32 0.86
CA VAL A 1106 -40.62 7.66 -0.54
C VAL A 1106 -42.14 7.70 -0.77
N GLY A 1107 -42.89 6.78 -0.16
CA GLY A 1107 -44.35 6.70 -0.29
C GLY A 1107 -45.11 8.01 -0.03
N PRO A 1108 -44.69 8.88 0.90
CA PRO A 1108 -45.29 10.20 1.11
C PRO A 1108 -45.15 11.20 -0.03
N LEU A 1109 -44.15 11.04 -0.91
CA LEU A 1109 -43.93 11.90 -2.09
C LEU A 1109 -44.79 11.47 -3.29
N LEU A 1110 -45.07 10.17 -3.41
CA LEU A 1110 -45.83 9.58 -4.52
C LEU A 1110 -47.35 9.76 -4.43
N LYS A 1111 -47.87 10.63 -3.56
CA LYS A 1111 -49.33 10.76 -3.31
C LYS A 1111 -50.16 11.11 -4.54
N GLU A 1112 -49.58 11.90 -5.45
CA GLU A 1112 -50.27 12.35 -6.67
C GLU A 1112 -50.08 11.36 -7.86
N ASP A 1113 -49.09 10.46 -7.80
CA ASP A 1113 -48.89 9.36 -8.78
C ASP A 1113 -49.34 8.03 -8.15
N LYS A 1114 -50.64 7.74 -8.26
CA LYS A 1114 -51.24 6.52 -7.70
C LYS A 1114 -50.58 5.24 -8.21
N ARG A 1115 -50.21 5.18 -9.49
CA ARG A 1115 -49.54 4.03 -10.10
C ARG A 1115 -48.19 3.79 -9.40
N ALA A 1116 -47.37 4.83 -9.25
CA ALA A 1116 -46.10 4.73 -8.54
C ALA A 1116 -46.28 4.35 -7.07
N GLN A 1117 -47.29 4.90 -6.39
CA GLN A 1117 -47.57 4.56 -4.99
C GLN A 1117 -48.07 3.11 -4.80
N GLU A 1118 -48.93 2.61 -5.68
CA GLU A 1118 -49.43 1.23 -5.65
C GLU A 1118 -48.34 0.24 -6.05
N TRP A 1119 -47.50 0.59 -7.04
CA TRP A 1119 -46.30 -0.16 -7.40
C TRP A 1119 -45.32 -0.28 -6.23
N LEU A 1120 -44.96 0.83 -5.59
CA LEU A 1120 -44.03 0.85 -4.44
C LEU A 1120 -44.56 0.01 -3.28
N LYS A 1121 -45.86 0.15 -2.94
CA LYS A 1121 -46.52 -0.68 -1.92
C LYS A 1121 -46.43 -2.17 -2.25
N ARG A 1122 -46.60 -2.57 -3.51
CA ARG A 1122 -46.49 -3.98 -3.93
C ARG A 1122 -45.06 -4.49 -3.81
N GLN A 1123 -44.05 -3.74 -4.29
CA GLN A 1123 -42.65 -4.18 -4.23
C GLN A 1123 -42.18 -4.30 -2.76
N CYS A 1124 -42.48 -3.33 -1.91
CA CYS A 1124 -42.10 -3.35 -0.49
C CYS A 1124 -42.97 -4.26 0.40
N ALA A 1125 -44.08 -4.82 -0.10
CA ALA A 1125 -44.90 -5.78 0.63
C ALA A 1125 -44.49 -7.25 0.40
N ALA A 1126 -43.64 -7.52 -0.61
CA ALA A 1126 -43.04 -8.83 -0.80
C ALA A 1126 -41.98 -9.07 0.27
N LYS A 1127 -42.09 -10.18 1.01
CA LYS A 1127 -41.19 -10.56 2.10
C LYS A 1127 -40.46 -11.87 1.81
N VAL A 1128 -39.25 -11.99 2.35
CA VAL A 1128 -38.26 -13.07 2.12
C VAL A 1128 -37.87 -13.76 3.43
#